data_AF-A0A936ZVK2-F1
#
_entry.id   AF-A0A936ZVK2-F1
#
_cell.length_a   1.000
_cell.length_b   1.000
_cell.length_c   1.000
_cell.angle_alpha   90.00
_cell.angle_beta   90.00
_cell.angle_gamma   90.00
#
_symmetry.space_group_name_H-M   'P 1'
#
loop_
_entity.id
_entity.type
_entity.pdbx_description
1 polymer ?
#
loop_
_entity_poly.entity_id
_entity_poly.type
_entity_poly.pdbx_seq_one_letter_code
_entity_poly.pdbx_strand_id
1 'polypeptide(L)'
;MNVLKFGGSSVANSATIENVIDIIKKQSKKAPIYVVVSAMGGITDLLIQAGKEASENNENYKKTLLEIEERHFTAIKELIPVVSQSAVISKVKTELNKLESLCVGVFLLSELSPKTEAVIASFGEMLSSYIIVEAAKIKGLDIVLKDSRDFIIKTINSKTAIDYKETNNRIQDFLNNNAHKISLFPGFVARTQDGEPTTLGRGGSDFTAAILAAAVDAQELQIWTDVSGMYTANPKLVKQARPVRHISYQEAMELSHFGAKVIYPPTIQPVLEKDIPIVIKNTFEPVDQGTLITRKVDNKQNAVTGITHIDDIAILSLEGSGMIGIPGFSKRLFEALFLENINVILITQASSEHSICLAVDVSEAERAKTILDATFEFEISKHKVNPVKIENDAAIVALVGDNMYHHQGLSGKMFSTLGKNNVNIRAIAQGASEKNISVVIEKKDIKKALNTLHERFFEVKTKQLNLFVTGVGNVGSKLIGQLEQQKKYLKDKLRLKIRVIGLSNSRKMVFDENGIDLNIWEESLAKGKKANALEFFETAKQMNLRNSIFVDNTANPDIAKVYKHYLGESMAVVTCNKIACADEYTNYEELQDLSRKFNASFLYETNVGAGLPIIDTLNNLIASGDNIHKIQAVLSGSLNFVFNNYAEGVTFHDIVKQAQEEGYTEPDPKIDLSGVDVARKILILARESGKVMELENIEKEAFLPQESLDTANVKDFFDSLKENEDHFKAILNEANSKDCRLKYVAQYENEKAKVGLQYIPADHPFYNLEGSDNIVLFYTDRYPKQPLIVKGAGAGADVTASGIFADIIRIGKK
;
A
#
# COMPACT_ATOMS: atom_id res chain seq x y z
N MET A 1 -2.45 0.66 43.04
CA MET A 1 -3.90 0.47 42.83
C MET A 1 -4.20 0.74 41.37
N ASN A 2 -5.14 0.03 40.75
CA ASN A 2 -5.46 0.20 39.33
C ASN A 2 -6.80 0.90 39.17
N VAL A 3 -6.92 1.73 38.12
CA VAL A 3 -8.20 2.30 37.70
C VAL A 3 -8.63 1.63 36.41
N LEU A 4 -9.87 1.15 36.35
CA LEU A 4 -10.43 0.46 35.19
C LEU A 4 -11.61 1.26 34.66
N LYS A 5 -11.61 1.59 33.37
CA LYS A 5 -12.75 2.21 32.71
C LYS A 5 -13.38 1.23 31.72
N PHE A 6 -14.70 1.09 31.77
CA PHE A 6 -15.47 0.30 30.79
C PHE A 6 -16.33 1.23 29.92
N GLY A 7 -16.13 1.18 28.61
CA GLY A 7 -16.89 1.99 27.63
C GLY A 7 -18.31 1.45 27.39
N GLY A 8 -19.15 2.22 26.70
CA GLY A 8 -20.56 1.87 26.48
C GLY A 8 -20.79 0.56 25.72
N SER A 9 -19.89 0.19 24.80
CA SER A 9 -19.92 -1.12 24.13
C SER A 9 -19.62 -2.28 25.09
N SER A 10 -18.82 -2.04 26.12
CA SER A 10 -18.49 -3.03 27.16
C SER A 10 -19.63 -3.23 28.18
N VAL A 11 -20.59 -2.31 28.24
CA VAL A 11 -21.76 -2.38 29.14
C VAL A 11 -23.08 -2.26 28.37
N ALA A 12 -23.11 -2.70 27.10
CA ALA A 12 -24.25 -2.49 26.22
C ALA A 12 -25.48 -3.34 26.57
N ASN A 13 -25.26 -4.53 27.13
CA ASN A 13 -26.28 -5.51 27.50
C ASN A 13 -25.82 -6.40 28.66
N SER A 14 -26.72 -7.26 29.15
CA SER A 14 -26.47 -8.19 30.26
C SER A 14 -25.21 -9.05 30.05
N ALA A 15 -25.05 -9.69 28.90
CA ALA A 15 -23.89 -10.53 28.60
C ALA A 15 -22.55 -9.77 28.66
N THR A 16 -22.52 -8.53 28.15
CA THR A 16 -21.32 -7.69 28.25
C THR A 16 -21.05 -7.22 29.67
N ILE A 17 -22.09 -6.86 30.43
CA ILE A 17 -21.97 -6.49 31.84
C ILE A 17 -21.45 -7.68 32.68
N GLU A 18 -21.84 -8.90 32.35
CA GLU A 18 -21.29 -10.10 32.99
C GLU A 18 -19.78 -10.22 32.81
N ASN A 19 -19.29 -10.03 31.58
CA ASN A 19 -17.85 -10.01 31.30
C ASN A 19 -17.13 -8.93 32.13
N VAL A 20 -17.74 -7.74 32.27
CA VAL A 20 -17.21 -6.65 33.10
C VAL A 20 -17.10 -7.07 34.57
N ILE A 21 -18.14 -7.69 35.14
CA ILE A 21 -18.13 -8.17 36.53
C ILE A 21 -17.05 -9.23 36.73
N ASP A 22 -16.85 -10.13 35.78
CA ASP A 22 -15.80 -11.15 35.84
C ASP A 22 -14.38 -10.55 35.79
N ILE A 23 -14.17 -9.53 34.96
CA ILE A 23 -12.90 -8.78 34.90
C ILE A 23 -12.63 -8.09 36.24
N ILE A 24 -13.62 -7.38 36.79
CA ILE A 24 -13.54 -6.71 38.10
C ILE A 24 -13.22 -7.72 39.21
N LYS A 25 -13.91 -8.87 39.22
CA LYS A 25 -13.69 -9.96 40.18
C LYS A 25 -12.27 -10.51 40.11
N LYS A 26 -11.70 -10.65 38.91
CA LYS A 26 -10.33 -11.15 38.73
C LYS A 26 -9.27 -10.13 39.20
N GLN A 27 -9.48 -8.84 38.91
CA GLN A 27 -8.52 -7.78 39.25
C GLN A 27 -8.55 -7.41 40.73
N SER A 28 -9.73 -7.37 41.35
CA SER A 28 -9.91 -7.06 42.78
C SER A 28 -9.27 -8.10 43.73
N LYS A 29 -8.92 -9.29 43.25
CA LYS A 29 -8.16 -10.29 44.03
C LYS A 29 -6.73 -9.85 44.33
N LYS A 30 -6.14 -8.98 43.49
CA LYS A 30 -4.74 -8.57 43.62
C LYS A 30 -4.58 -7.36 44.55
N ALA A 31 -5.44 -6.36 44.39
CA ALA A 31 -5.41 -5.10 45.14
C ALA A 31 -6.78 -4.41 45.05
N PRO A 32 -7.06 -3.40 45.90
CA PRO A 32 -8.20 -2.52 45.72
C PRO A 32 -8.17 -1.84 44.34
N ILE A 33 -9.35 -1.74 43.72
CA ILE A 33 -9.52 -1.17 42.38
C ILE A 33 -10.63 -0.13 42.33
N TYR A 34 -10.43 0.87 41.47
CA TYR A 34 -11.43 1.89 41.16
C TYR A 34 -11.98 1.62 39.76
N VAL A 35 -13.30 1.63 39.63
CA VAL A 35 -13.99 1.28 38.38
C VAL A 35 -14.80 2.47 37.91
N VAL A 36 -14.68 2.82 36.64
CA VAL A 36 -15.49 3.85 35.98
C VAL A 36 -16.28 3.19 34.86
N VAL A 37 -17.58 3.48 34.77
CA VAL A 37 -18.44 2.92 33.72
C VAL A 37 -19.15 4.03 32.97
N SER A 38 -19.27 3.86 31.65
CA SER A 38 -20.12 4.70 30.81
C SER A 38 -21.59 4.24 30.85
N ALA A 39 -22.48 5.03 30.27
CA ALA A 39 -23.85 4.60 29.99
C ALA A 39 -23.85 3.33 29.10
N MET A 40 -24.94 2.55 29.16
CA MET A 40 -25.12 1.42 28.23
C MET A 40 -25.08 1.92 26.78
N GLY A 41 -24.46 1.16 25.87
CA GLY A 41 -24.21 1.60 24.49
C GLY A 41 -25.43 2.21 23.79
N GLY A 42 -25.29 3.45 23.31
CA GLY A 42 -26.36 4.21 22.63
C GLY A 42 -27.38 4.91 23.55
N ILE A 43 -27.36 4.71 24.86
CA ILE A 43 -28.29 5.38 25.78
C ILE A 43 -28.04 6.89 25.85
N THR A 44 -26.79 7.34 25.86
CA THR A 44 -26.47 8.79 25.89
C THR A 44 -27.02 9.52 24.66
N ASP A 45 -26.91 8.90 23.48
CA ASP A 45 -27.45 9.48 22.24
C ASP A 45 -28.98 9.55 22.29
N LEU A 46 -29.65 8.50 22.79
CA LEU A 46 -31.10 8.51 23.00
C LEU A 46 -31.54 9.56 24.03
N LEU A 47 -30.77 9.80 25.08
CA LEU A 47 -31.06 10.84 26.09
C LEU A 47 -30.97 12.24 25.49
N ILE A 48 -29.92 12.52 24.72
CA ILE A 48 -29.75 13.80 24.02
C ILE A 48 -30.87 13.98 22.99
N GLN A 49 -31.19 12.92 22.24
CA GLN A 49 -32.31 12.91 21.29
C GLN A 49 -33.64 13.22 21.98
N ALA A 50 -33.96 12.56 23.09
CA ALA A 50 -35.20 12.81 23.83
C ALA A 50 -35.30 14.25 24.33
N GLY A 51 -34.18 14.82 24.82
CA GLY A 51 -34.13 16.22 25.22
C GLY A 51 -34.38 17.19 24.05
N LYS A 52 -33.78 16.91 22.89
CA LYS A 52 -33.95 17.72 21.68
C LYS A 52 -35.37 17.62 21.12
N GLU A 53 -35.90 16.41 20.98
CA GLU A 53 -37.29 16.15 20.56
C GLU A 53 -38.28 16.88 21.48
N ALA A 54 -38.06 16.83 22.80
CA ALA A 54 -38.87 17.58 23.75
C ALA A 54 -38.81 19.09 23.48
N SER A 55 -37.62 19.67 23.28
CA SER A 55 -37.46 21.11 23.05
C SER A 55 -38.10 21.61 21.74
N GLU A 56 -38.22 20.73 20.76
CA GLU A 56 -38.85 21.00 19.46
C GLU A 56 -40.38 20.76 19.47
N ASN A 57 -40.97 20.55 20.65
CA ASN A 57 -42.39 20.18 20.84
C ASN A 57 -42.79 18.88 20.12
N ASN A 58 -41.85 17.97 19.90
CA ASN A 58 -42.09 16.70 19.24
C ASN A 58 -42.42 15.61 20.27
N GLU A 59 -43.65 15.10 20.29
CA GLU A 59 -44.08 14.04 21.22
C GLU A 59 -43.30 12.72 21.11
N ASN A 60 -42.48 12.54 20.07
CA ASN A 60 -41.65 11.35 19.90
C ASN A 60 -40.67 11.10 21.06
N TYR A 61 -40.33 12.12 21.85
CA TYR A 61 -39.49 11.94 23.05
C TYR A 61 -40.04 10.89 24.01
N LYS A 62 -41.37 10.72 24.10
CA LYS A 62 -42.02 9.71 24.94
C LYS A 62 -41.65 8.29 24.49
N LYS A 63 -41.59 8.06 23.17
CA LYS A 63 -41.18 6.79 22.58
C LYS A 63 -39.70 6.52 22.84
N THR A 64 -38.86 7.55 22.69
CA THR A 64 -37.42 7.47 22.98
C THR A 64 -37.17 7.13 24.46
N LEU A 65 -37.94 7.71 25.39
CA LEU A 65 -37.88 7.37 26.83
C LEU A 65 -38.30 5.94 27.13
N LEU A 66 -39.36 5.43 26.47
CA LEU A 66 -39.79 4.04 26.61
C LEU A 66 -38.71 3.06 26.14
N GLU A 67 -38.01 3.35 25.04
CA GLU A 67 -36.89 2.54 24.58
C GLU A 67 -35.76 2.50 25.61
N ILE A 68 -35.41 3.65 26.20
CA ILE A 68 -34.43 3.72 27.29
C ILE A 68 -34.87 2.84 28.46
N GLU A 69 -36.13 2.94 28.89
CA GLU A 69 -36.68 2.14 29.99
C GLU A 69 -36.61 0.63 29.71
N GLU A 70 -37.08 0.17 28.55
CA GLU A 70 -37.09 -1.25 28.17
C GLU A 70 -35.69 -1.85 28.16
N ARG A 71 -34.69 -1.11 27.66
CA ARG A 71 -33.30 -1.57 27.64
C ARG A 71 -32.74 -1.79 29.05
N HIS A 72 -32.98 -0.87 29.97
CA HIS A 72 -32.51 -1.00 31.35
C HIS A 72 -33.25 -2.12 32.09
N PHE A 73 -34.57 -2.25 31.89
CA PHE A 73 -35.36 -3.33 32.52
C PHE A 73 -34.99 -4.71 32.00
N THR A 74 -34.67 -4.83 30.71
CA THR A 74 -34.17 -6.09 30.14
C THR A 74 -32.85 -6.49 30.78
N ALA A 75 -31.90 -5.55 30.92
CA ALA A 75 -30.63 -5.81 31.60
C ALA A 75 -30.83 -6.25 33.06
N ILE A 76 -31.74 -5.62 33.81
CA ILE A 76 -32.05 -6.02 35.19
C ILE A 76 -32.65 -7.43 35.24
N LYS A 77 -33.60 -7.74 34.36
CA LYS A 77 -34.27 -9.06 34.33
C LYS A 77 -33.28 -10.20 34.07
N GLU A 78 -32.28 -9.95 33.24
CA GLU A 78 -31.28 -10.95 32.85
C GLU A 78 -30.11 -11.06 33.84
N LEU A 79 -29.69 -9.96 34.48
CA LEU A 79 -28.55 -9.94 35.40
C LEU A 79 -28.88 -10.29 36.85
N ILE A 80 -30.11 -9.96 37.28
CA ILE A 80 -30.49 -10.00 38.70
C ILE A 80 -31.53 -11.11 38.92
N PRO A 81 -31.34 -12.00 39.91
CA PRO A 81 -32.33 -13.03 40.25
C PRO A 81 -33.68 -12.44 40.65
N VAL A 82 -34.78 -13.11 40.28
CA VAL A 82 -36.18 -12.66 40.48
C VAL A 82 -36.46 -12.15 41.90
N VAL A 83 -35.90 -12.81 42.92
CA VAL A 83 -36.08 -12.44 44.33
C VAL A 83 -35.55 -11.06 44.70
N SER A 84 -34.59 -10.53 43.93
CA SER A 84 -33.93 -9.24 44.17
C SER A 84 -34.26 -8.18 43.11
N GLN A 85 -35.01 -8.54 42.06
CA GLN A 85 -35.34 -7.63 40.95
C GLN A 85 -36.24 -6.46 41.38
N SER A 86 -37.21 -6.69 42.27
CA SER A 86 -38.23 -5.71 42.63
C SER A 86 -37.65 -4.41 43.19
N ALA A 87 -36.66 -4.51 44.09
CA ALA A 87 -35.99 -3.35 44.68
C ALA A 87 -35.21 -2.53 43.64
N VAL A 88 -34.47 -3.20 42.76
CA VAL A 88 -33.66 -2.55 41.72
C VAL A 88 -34.55 -1.89 40.66
N ILE A 89 -35.59 -2.59 40.19
CA ILE A 89 -36.58 -2.04 39.25
C ILE A 89 -37.25 -0.81 39.84
N SER A 90 -37.67 -0.85 41.10
CA SER A 90 -38.31 0.29 41.77
C SER A 90 -37.41 1.53 41.81
N LYS A 91 -36.12 1.35 42.15
CA LYS A 91 -35.15 2.45 42.17
C LYS A 91 -34.87 3.01 40.78
N VAL A 92 -34.67 2.14 39.78
CA VAL A 92 -34.46 2.56 38.38
C VAL A 92 -35.67 3.29 37.82
N LYS A 93 -36.90 2.77 38.07
CA LYS A 93 -38.14 3.43 37.64
C LYS A 93 -38.30 4.81 38.29
N THR A 94 -37.90 4.96 39.55
CA THR A 94 -37.94 6.26 40.23
C THR A 94 -37.05 7.30 39.55
N GLU A 95 -35.85 6.92 39.11
CA GLU A 95 -34.96 7.83 38.38
C GLU A 95 -35.47 8.11 36.96
N LEU A 96 -36.02 7.11 36.26
CA LEU A 96 -36.65 7.29 34.95
C LEU A 96 -37.85 8.24 34.99
N ASN A 97 -38.68 8.18 36.05
CA ASN A 97 -39.80 9.12 36.22
C ASN A 97 -39.31 10.57 36.42
N LYS A 98 -38.14 10.78 37.04
CA LYS A 98 -37.53 12.12 37.14
C LYS A 98 -37.05 12.60 35.79
N LEU A 99 -36.41 11.72 35.00
CA LEU A 99 -36.02 12.01 33.62
C LEU A 99 -37.24 12.39 32.78
N GLU A 100 -38.33 11.64 32.86
CA GLU A 100 -39.59 11.95 32.18
C GLU A 100 -40.13 13.32 32.60
N SER A 101 -40.13 13.63 33.91
CA SER A 101 -40.55 14.93 34.42
C SER A 101 -39.70 16.09 33.88
N LEU A 102 -38.38 15.88 33.72
CA LEU A 102 -37.49 16.86 33.11
C LEU A 102 -37.80 17.07 31.64
N CYS A 103 -38.00 15.99 30.87
CA CYS A 103 -38.40 16.08 29.46
C CYS A 103 -39.76 16.75 29.29
N VAL A 104 -40.74 16.49 30.17
CA VAL A 104 -42.02 17.21 30.20
C VAL A 104 -41.80 18.70 30.44
N GLY A 105 -40.91 19.07 31.38
CA GLY A 105 -40.54 20.46 31.62
C GLY A 105 -39.94 21.14 30.38
N VAL A 106 -38.99 20.47 29.71
CA VAL A 106 -38.38 20.94 28.45
C VAL A 106 -39.43 21.10 27.36
N PHE A 107 -40.35 20.14 27.23
CA PHE A 107 -41.45 20.19 26.26
C PHE A 107 -42.40 21.36 26.51
N LEU A 108 -42.77 21.60 27.76
CA LEU A 108 -43.66 22.71 28.11
C LEU A 108 -43.02 24.09 27.93
N LEU A 109 -41.70 24.18 28.11
CA LEU A 109 -40.95 25.43 27.93
C LEU A 109 -40.46 25.63 26.49
N SER A 110 -40.46 24.57 25.66
CA SER A 110 -39.85 24.55 24.33
C SER A 110 -38.40 25.02 24.33
N GLU A 111 -37.67 24.73 25.41
CA GLU A 111 -36.31 25.21 25.62
C GLU A 111 -35.46 24.14 26.30
N LEU A 112 -34.30 23.83 25.70
CA LEU A 112 -33.28 22.96 26.29
C LEU A 112 -32.03 23.78 26.60
N SER A 113 -31.90 24.20 27.86
CA SER A 113 -30.67 24.85 28.32
C SER A 113 -29.50 23.84 28.36
N PRO A 114 -28.24 24.28 28.16
CA PRO A 114 -27.07 23.40 28.27
C PRO A 114 -26.95 22.68 29.62
N LYS A 115 -27.45 23.33 30.69
CA LYS A 115 -27.52 22.74 32.03
C LYS A 115 -28.51 21.57 32.07
N THR A 116 -29.71 21.78 31.54
CA THR A 116 -30.75 20.74 31.49
C THR A 116 -30.31 19.56 30.63
N GLU A 117 -29.69 19.83 29.49
CA GLU A 117 -29.10 18.80 28.62
C GLU A 117 -28.06 17.95 29.37
N ALA A 118 -27.14 18.60 30.10
CA ALA A 118 -26.14 17.91 30.91
C ALA A 118 -26.77 17.02 32.00
N VAL A 119 -27.84 17.47 32.65
CA VAL A 119 -28.58 16.68 33.64
C VAL A 119 -29.27 15.48 32.98
N ILE A 120 -29.95 15.69 31.85
CA ILE A 120 -30.61 14.61 31.10
C ILE A 120 -29.58 13.54 30.67
N ALA A 121 -28.45 13.96 30.09
CA ALA A 121 -27.41 13.04 29.65
C ALA A 121 -26.79 12.24 30.81
N SER A 122 -26.71 12.83 32.02
CA SER A 122 -26.13 12.18 33.21
C SER A 122 -26.88 10.92 33.67
N PHE A 123 -28.16 10.77 33.31
CA PHE A 123 -28.95 9.59 33.69
C PHE A 123 -28.38 8.30 33.12
N GLY A 124 -27.69 8.34 31.98
CA GLY A 124 -27.10 7.15 31.36
C GLY A 124 -26.09 6.46 32.28
N GLU A 125 -25.07 7.19 32.73
CA GLU A 125 -24.05 6.68 33.65
C GLU A 125 -24.62 6.40 35.04
N MET A 126 -25.56 7.21 35.53
CA MET A 126 -26.19 6.98 36.84
C MET A 126 -26.98 5.66 36.88
N LEU A 127 -27.75 5.35 35.83
CA LEU A 127 -28.55 4.13 35.76
C LEU A 127 -27.66 2.89 35.56
N SER A 128 -26.74 2.95 34.60
CA SER A 128 -25.83 1.83 34.30
C SER A 128 -24.93 1.49 35.50
N SER A 129 -24.32 2.48 36.15
CA SER A 129 -23.48 2.26 37.34
C SER A 129 -24.24 1.61 38.49
N TYR A 130 -25.49 2.02 38.72
CA TYR A 130 -26.34 1.41 39.75
C TYR A 130 -26.66 -0.05 39.44
N ILE A 131 -27.09 -0.37 38.21
CA ILE A 131 -27.44 -1.75 37.81
C ILE A 131 -26.21 -2.66 37.93
N ILE A 132 -25.04 -2.21 37.48
CA ILE A 132 -23.79 -2.99 37.52
C ILE A 132 -23.38 -3.28 38.97
N VAL A 133 -23.48 -2.29 39.87
CA VAL A 133 -23.14 -2.48 41.29
C VAL A 133 -24.08 -3.47 41.97
N GLU A 134 -25.39 -3.38 41.75
CA GLU A 134 -26.34 -4.30 42.35
C GLU A 134 -26.16 -5.74 41.82
N ALA A 135 -25.92 -5.91 40.52
CA ALA A 135 -25.58 -7.21 39.95
C ALA A 135 -24.26 -7.78 40.54
N ALA A 136 -23.23 -6.95 40.72
CA ALA A 136 -21.96 -7.37 41.31
C ALA A 136 -22.08 -7.75 42.80
N LYS A 137 -22.88 -7.03 43.59
CA LYS A 137 -23.16 -7.37 45.00
C LYS A 137 -23.79 -8.75 45.13
N ILE A 138 -24.76 -9.07 44.27
CA ILE A 138 -25.45 -10.37 44.26
C ILE A 138 -24.46 -11.51 43.94
N LYS A 139 -23.42 -11.22 43.16
CA LYS A 139 -22.32 -12.15 42.88
C LYS A 139 -21.24 -12.22 43.97
N GLY A 140 -21.48 -11.58 45.11
CA GLY A 140 -20.61 -11.62 46.29
C GLY A 140 -19.38 -10.73 46.20
N LEU A 141 -19.38 -9.71 45.33
CA LEU A 141 -18.29 -8.73 45.31
C LEU A 141 -18.48 -7.67 46.39
N ASP A 142 -17.40 -7.32 47.09
CA ASP A 142 -17.33 -6.18 48.01
C ASP A 142 -17.15 -4.89 47.22
N ILE A 143 -18.29 -4.28 46.82
CA ILE A 143 -18.36 -3.14 45.92
C ILE A 143 -19.28 -2.03 46.45
N VAL A 144 -18.81 -0.79 46.33
CA VAL A 144 -19.57 0.42 46.68
C VAL A 144 -19.73 1.34 45.47
N LEU A 145 -20.94 1.89 45.29
CA LEU A 145 -21.22 2.94 44.31
C LEU A 145 -20.93 4.31 44.93
N LYS A 146 -20.19 5.16 44.22
CA LYS A 146 -19.88 6.53 44.61
C LYS A 146 -20.20 7.47 43.45
N ASP A 147 -20.85 8.59 43.76
CA ASP A 147 -21.26 9.55 42.74
C ASP A 147 -20.08 10.44 42.36
N SER A 148 -19.66 10.42 41.09
CA SER A 148 -18.53 11.25 40.62
C SER A 148 -18.75 12.75 40.81
N ARG A 149 -20.01 13.21 40.92
CA ARG A 149 -20.35 14.61 41.18
C ARG A 149 -19.94 15.08 42.57
N ASP A 150 -19.72 14.16 43.50
CA ASP A 150 -19.24 14.51 44.84
C ASP A 150 -17.73 14.78 44.86
N PHE A 151 -17.00 14.34 43.83
CA PHE A 151 -15.55 14.37 43.76
C PHE A 151 -15.02 15.32 42.68
N ILE A 152 -15.56 15.25 41.46
CA ILE A 152 -15.01 15.96 40.30
C ILE A 152 -15.65 17.34 40.18
N ILE A 153 -14.85 18.37 40.46
CA ILE A 153 -15.29 19.77 40.45
C ILE A 153 -14.76 20.48 39.20
N LYS A 154 -15.69 21.02 38.41
CA LYS A 154 -15.44 21.77 37.18
C LYS A 154 -15.43 23.27 37.46
N THR A 155 -14.47 23.98 36.87
CA THR A 155 -14.41 25.45 36.90
C THR A 155 -15.41 26.07 35.91
N ILE A 156 -15.92 27.25 36.24
CA ILE A 156 -17.06 27.89 35.55
C ILE A 156 -16.74 28.27 34.08
N ASN A 157 -15.46 28.44 33.72
CA ASN A 157 -15.04 29.07 32.45
C ASN A 157 -14.63 28.10 31.32
N SER A 158 -14.82 26.78 31.43
CA SER A 158 -14.44 25.86 30.34
C SER A 158 -15.17 24.52 30.38
N LYS A 159 -15.37 23.88 29.22
CA LYS A 159 -15.97 22.54 29.10
C LYS A 159 -15.12 21.43 29.74
N THR A 160 -13.82 21.63 29.94
CA THR A 160 -12.86 20.61 30.38
C THR A 160 -12.01 21.01 31.59
N ALA A 161 -12.09 22.25 32.07
CA ALA A 161 -11.23 22.75 33.13
C ALA A 161 -11.70 22.27 34.51
N ILE A 162 -10.89 21.41 35.13
CA ILE A 162 -11.12 20.81 36.45
C ILE A 162 -10.38 21.63 37.52
N ASP A 163 -11.04 21.82 38.66
CA ASP A 163 -10.38 22.26 39.89
C ASP A 163 -9.65 21.05 40.49
N TYR A 164 -8.44 20.80 40.02
CA TYR A 164 -7.64 19.65 40.47
C TYR A 164 -7.30 19.71 41.96
N LYS A 165 -7.20 20.91 42.55
CA LYS A 165 -6.89 21.06 43.97
C LYS A 165 -8.03 20.52 44.82
N GLU A 166 -9.24 21.00 44.58
CA GLU A 166 -10.43 20.56 45.31
C GLU A 166 -10.79 19.09 44.98
N THR A 167 -10.69 18.71 43.70
CA THR A 167 -10.98 17.35 43.25
C THR A 167 -10.03 16.33 43.91
N ASN A 168 -8.72 16.61 43.95
CA ASN A 168 -7.75 15.72 44.57
C ASN A 168 -7.97 15.61 46.09
N ASN A 169 -8.28 16.71 46.78
CA ASN A 169 -8.57 16.68 48.22
C ASN A 169 -9.76 15.75 48.54
N ARG A 170 -10.89 15.92 47.82
CA ARG A 170 -12.10 15.10 48.02
C ARG A 170 -11.85 13.61 47.76
N ILE A 171 -11.08 13.30 46.72
CA ILE A 171 -10.71 11.92 46.39
C ILE A 171 -9.84 11.35 47.51
N GLN A 172 -8.80 12.06 47.95
CA GLN A 172 -7.91 11.63 49.03
C GLN A 172 -8.65 11.43 50.38
N ASP A 173 -9.56 12.33 50.73
CA ASP A 173 -10.42 12.19 51.92
C ASP A 173 -11.31 10.93 51.85
N PHE A 174 -11.80 10.59 50.66
CA PHE A 174 -12.53 9.35 50.45
C PHE A 174 -11.63 8.12 50.57
N LEU A 175 -10.42 8.15 50.00
CA LEU A 175 -9.46 7.04 50.09
C LEU A 175 -9.14 6.68 51.55
N ASN A 176 -8.93 7.69 52.39
CA ASN A 176 -8.62 7.50 53.81
C ASN A 176 -9.74 6.82 54.61
N ASN A 177 -10.99 6.93 54.14
CA ASN A 177 -12.18 6.45 54.84
C ASN A 177 -12.84 5.22 54.18
N ASN A 178 -12.32 4.74 53.04
CA ASN A 178 -12.94 3.67 52.27
C ASN A 178 -12.41 2.28 52.65
N ALA A 179 -13.29 1.44 53.19
CA ALA A 179 -12.96 0.06 53.57
C ALA A 179 -13.24 -0.98 52.46
N HIS A 180 -13.91 -0.59 51.36
CA HIS A 180 -14.33 -1.51 50.32
C HIS A 180 -13.20 -1.84 49.33
N LYS A 181 -13.14 -3.10 48.87
CA LYS A 181 -12.17 -3.54 47.85
C LYS A 181 -12.41 -2.92 46.47
N ILE A 182 -13.67 -2.64 46.12
CA ILE A 182 -14.04 -2.11 44.80
C ILE A 182 -14.88 -0.85 45.00
N SER A 183 -14.50 0.23 44.33
CA SER A 183 -15.28 1.47 44.30
C SER A 183 -15.63 1.81 42.86
N LEU A 184 -16.93 1.87 42.56
CA LEU A 184 -17.44 2.15 41.22
C LEU A 184 -18.00 3.56 41.13
N PHE A 185 -17.67 4.23 40.04
CA PHE A 185 -18.00 5.63 39.75
C PHE A 185 -18.73 5.73 38.40
N PRO A 186 -19.83 6.49 38.30
CA PRO A 186 -20.39 6.86 37.01
C PRO A 186 -19.40 7.76 36.28
N GLY A 187 -19.00 7.42 35.06
CA GLY A 187 -18.15 8.29 34.23
C GLY A 187 -18.89 9.56 33.81
N PHE A 188 -18.21 10.45 33.09
CA PHE A 188 -18.82 11.59 32.37
C PHE A 188 -19.46 12.70 33.21
N VAL A 189 -19.97 12.40 34.41
CA VAL A 189 -20.70 13.32 35.28
C VAL A 189 -19.76 14.04 36.25
N ALA A 190 -20.01 15.32 36.47
CA ALA A 190 -19.23 16.19 37.35
C ALA A 190 -20.15 17.25 37.99
N ARG A 191 -19.57 18.12 38.84
CA ARG A 191 -20.28 19.23 39.45
C ARG A 191 -19.52 20.54 39.26
N THR A 192 -20.21 21.67 39.11
CA THR A 192 -19.56 22.99 39.12
C THR A 192 -19.15 23.39 40.54
N GLN A 193 -18.33 24.43 40.68
CA GLN A 193 -17.98 25.01 41.98
C GLN A 193 -19.22 25.49 42.77
N ASP A 194 -20.29 25.90 42.08
CA ASP A 194 -21.56 26.32 42.69
C ASP A 194 -22.47 25.14 43.09
N GLY A 195 -22.02 23.89 42.87
CA GLY A 195 -22.78 22.70 43.23
C GLY A 195 -23.76 22.21 42.15
N GLU A 196 -23.72 22.76 40.93
CA GLU A 196 -24.63 22.36 39.86
C GLU A 196 -24.13 21.13 39.09
N PRO A 197 -24.99 20.15 38.76
CA PRO A 197 -24.58 19.02 37.93
C PRO A 197 -24.15 19.46 36.53
N THR A 198 -23.08 18.86 36.02
CA THR A 198 -22.54 19.12 34.69
C THR A 198 -21.89 17.85 34.12
N THR A 199 -21.43 17.93 32.89
CA THR A 199 -20.75 16.82 32.21
C THR A 199 -19.36 17.23 31.73
N LEU A 200 -18.52 16.24 31.48
CA LEU A 200 -17.15 16.39 30.99
C LEU A 200 -17.05 16.39 29.45
N GLY A 201 -18.19 16.39 28.74
CA GLY A 201 -18.25 16.34 27.29
C GLY A 201 -17.87 14.97 26.70
N ARG A 202 -17.62 14.94 25.40
CA ARG A 202 -17.32 13.70 24.66
C ARG A 202 -16.06 13.03 25.23
N GLY A 203 -16.08 11.70 25.41
CA GLY A 203 -14.98 10.98 26.06
C GLY A 203 -14.89 11.22 27.56
N GLY A 204 -15.90 11.85 28.17
CA GLY A 204 -15.89 12.24 29.58
C GLY A 204 -15.71 11.08 30.55
N SER A 205 -16.16 9.86 30.22
CA SER A 205 -15.91 8.68 31.05
C SER A 205 -14.42 8.29 31.10
N ASP A 206 -13.72 8.40 29.96
CA ASP A 206 -12.28 8.17 29.91
C ASP A 206 -11.56 9.24 30.75
N PHE A 207 -11.97 10.51 30.60
CA PHE A 207 -11.43 11.62 31.38
C PHE A 207 -11.67 11.47 32.90
N THR A 208 -12.86 11.06 33.33
CA THR A 208 -13.17 10.70 34.73
C THR A 208 -12.16 9.69 35.27
N ALA A 209 -11.87 8.63 34.50
CA ALA A 209 -10.93 7.60 34.91
C ALA A 209 -9.49 8.10 34.98
N ALA A 210 -9.07 8.99 34.08
CA ALA A 210 -7.75 9.62 34.14
C ALA A 210 -7.59 10.56 35.34
N ILE A 211 -8.61 11.36 35.66
CA ILE A 211 -8.62 12.22 36.85
C ILE A 211 -8.48 11.37 38.10
N LEU A 212 -9.29 10.31 38.22
CA LEU A 212 -9.19 9.38 39.34
C LEU A 212 -7.81 8.71 39.41
N ALA A 213 -7.27 8.24 38.28
CA ALA A 213 -5.96 7.60 38.23
C ALA A 213 -4.83 8.53 38.70
N ALA A 214 -4.86 9.80 38.27
CA ALA A 214 -3.90 10.81 38.71
C ALA A 214 -4.06 11.17 40.19
N ALA A 215 -5.30 11.26 40.68
CA ALA A 215 -5.58 11.60 42.07
C ALA A 215 -5.17 10.50 43.06
N VAL A 216 -5.26 9.23 42.66
CA VAL A 216 -4.92 8.07 43.52
C VAL A 216 -3.48 7.54 43.31
N ASP A 217 -2.66 8.24 42.50
CA ASP A 217 -1.34 7.78 42.04
C ASP A 217 -1.37 6.31 41.58
N ALA A 218 -2.28 6.02 40.64
CA ALA A 218 -2.52 4.67 40.16
C ALA A 218 -1.27 4.07 39.50
N GLN A 219 -1.12 2.74 39.59
CA GLN A 219 -0.05 2.02 38.90
C GLN A 219 -0.25 2.02 37.38
N GLU A 220 -1.50 1.90 36.94
CA GLU A 220 -1.91 1.99 35.55
C GLU A 220 -3.40 2.35 35.44
N LEU A 221 -3.75 3.01 34.35
CA LEU A 221 -5.12 3.23 33.90
C LEU A 221 -5.47 2.23 32.80
N GLN A 222 -6.42 1.34 33.05
CA GLN A 222 -6.90 0.40 32.03
C GLN A 222 -8.16 0.94 31.36
N ILE A 223 -8.13 1.11 30.04
CA ILE A 223 -9.29 1.47 29.22
C ILE A 223 -9.80 0.20 28.53
N TRP A 224 -10.95 -0.29 28.95
CA TRP A 224 -11.61 -1.48 28.43
C TRP A 224 -12.65 -1.09 27.38
N THR A 225 -12.46 -1.60 26.16
CA THR A 225 -13.27 -1.31 24.98
C THR A 225 -13.53 -2.60 24.18
N ASP A 226 -14.06 -2.48 22.97
CA ASP A 226 -14.39 -3.56 22.03
C ASP A 226 -13.24 -3.96 21.08
N VAL A 227 -12.04 -3.43 21.29
CA VAL A 227 -10.84 -3.71 20.47
C VAL A 227 -9.64 -4.03 21.35
N SER A 228 -8.77 -4.93 20.87
CA SER A 228 -7.57 -5.40 21.56
C SER A 228 -6.39 -4.43 21.44
N GLY A 229 -6.64 -3.15 21.70
CA GLY A 229 -5.65 -2.08 21.62
C GLY A 229 -5.82 -1.16 20.40
N MET A 230 -4.79 -0.34 20.16
CA MET A 230 -4.65 0.44 18.93
C MET A 230 -3.96 -0.40 17.87
N TYR A 231 -4.32 -0.17 16.60
CA TYR A 231 -3.79 -0.92 15.46
C TYR A 231 -2.97 -0.03 14.55
N THR A 232 -2.05 -0.62 13.78
CA THR A 232 -1.23 0.07 12.77
C THR A 232 -2.07 0.76 11.67
N ALA A 233 -3.30 0.32 11.47
CA ALA A 233 -4.31 0.93 10.60
C ALA A 233 -5.70 0.43 11.02
N ASN A 234 -6.79 1.00 10.50
CA ASN A 234 -8.14 0.51 10.78
C ASN A 234 -8.31 -0.94 10.26
N PRO A 235 -8.50 -1.95 11.13
CA PRO A 235 -8.55 -3.36 10.73
C PRO A 235 -9.76 -3.72 9.86
N LYS A 236 -10.82 -2.90 9.86
CA LYS A 236 -11.96 -3.08 8.96
C LYS A 236 -11.62 -2.75 7.49
N LEU A 237 -10.66 -1.85 7.26
CA LEU A 237 -10.26 -1.39 5.92
C LEU A 237 -8.96 -2.04 5.42
N VAL A 238 -8.06 -2.40 6.35
CA VAL A 238 -6.75 -3.01 6.07
C VAL A 238 -6.66 -4.32 6.84
N LYS A 239 -6.83 -5.45 6.14
CA LYS A 239 -6.86 -6.79 6.77
C LYS A 239 -5.53 -7.17 7.43
N GLN A 240 -4.43 -6.59 6.98
CA GLN A 240 -3.08 -6.84 7.47
C GLN A 240 -2.72 -5.96 8.68
N ALA A 241 -3.63 -5.10 9.15
CA ALA A 241 -3.42 -4.26 10.32
C ALA A 241 -3.12 -5.12 11.55
N ARG A 242 -2.15 -4.69 12.36
CA ARG A 242 -1.68 -5.43 13.53
C ARG A 242 -1.87 -4.60 14.79
N PRO A 243 -2.15 -5.21 15.95
CA PRO A 243 -2.13 -4.50 17.23
C PRO A 243 -0.75 -3.91 17.49
N VAL A 244 -0.71 -2.66 17.92
CA VAL A 244 0.51 -1.99 18.35
C VAL A 244 0.69 -2.26 19.84
N ARG A 245 1.79 -2.91 20.21
CA ARG A 245 1.99 -3.35 21.61
C ARG A 245 2.33 -2.20 22.56
N HIS A 246 3.12 -1.23 22.07
CA HIS A 246 3.67 -0.16 22.89
C HIS A 246 3.82 1.11 22.05
N ILE A 247 3.22 2.22 22.51
CA ILE A 247 3.24 3.54 21.86
C ILE A 247 3.46 4.65 22.89
N SER A 248 3.84 5.84 22.44
CA SER A 248 3.95 6.99 23.33
C SER A 248 2.60 7.68 23.54
N TYR A 249 2.48 8.50 24.59
CA TYR A 249 1.32 9.36 24.78
C TYR A 249 1.08 10.27 23.56
N GLN A 250 2.16 10.80 22.98
CA GLN A 250 2.04 11.73 21.86
C GLN A 250 1.59 11.02 20.59
N GLU A 251 2.11 9.83 20.30
CA GLU A 251 1.63 9.00 19.18
C GLU A 251 0.16 8.62 19.36
N ALA A 252 -0.24 8.24 20.57
CA ALA A 252 -1.63 7.92 20.87
C ALA A 252 -2.56 9.12 20.63
N MET A 253 -2.15 10.32 21.07
CA MET A 253 -2.89 11.57 20.85
C MET A 253 -3.06 11.86 19.36
N GLU A 254 -1.98 11.79 18.58
CA GLU A 254 -2.00 12.07 17.13
C GLU A 254 -2.85 11.04 16.37
N LEU A 255 -2.66 9.74 16.65
CA LEU A 255 -3.48 8.68 16.04
C LEU A 255 -4.97 8.89 16.35
N SER A 256 -5.31 9.23 17.58
CA SER A 256 -6.70 9.45 17.98
C SER A 256 -7.31 10.73 17.44
N HIS A 257 -6.53 11.80 17.33
CA HIS A 257 -6.96 13.03 16.69
C HIS A 257 -7.32 12.79 15.21
N PHE A 258 -6.51 12.01 14.49
CA PHE A 258 -6.73 11.70 13.07
C PHE A 258 -7.54 10.41 12.81
N GLY A 259 -8.44 10.03 13.72
CA GLY A 259 -9.51 9.07 13.45
C GLY A 259 -9.40 7.69 14.14
N ALA A 260 -8.32 7.39 14.86
CA ALA A 260 -8.27 6.20 15.72
C ALA A 260 -9.03 6.44 17.04
N LYS A 261 -10.37 6.39 16.98
CA LYS A 261 -11.35 6.72 18.05
C LYS A 261 -11.32 5.78 19.29
N VAL A 262 -10.14 5.46 19.81
CA VAL A 262 -9.94 4.54 20.95
C VAL A 262 -9.69 5.28 22.26
N ILE A 263 -8.98 6.41 22.21
CA ILE A 263 -8.77 7.28 23.37
C ILE A 263 -9.11 8.71 23.02
N TYR A 264 -9.71 9.44 23.97
CA TYR A 264 -9.99 10.85 23.81
C TYR A 264 -8.75 11.66 24.25
N PRO A 265 -8.16 12.54 23.42
CA PRO A 265 -6.87 13.16 23.73
C PRO A 265 -6.81 13.91 25.09
N PRO A 266 -7.85 14.66 25.51
CA PRO A 266 -7.87 15.27 26.85
C PRO A 266 -7.77 14.27 28.01
N THR A 267 -8.15 13.01 27.83
CA THR A 267 -7.97 11.94 28.83
C THR A 267 -6.50 11.69 29.16
N ILE A 268 -5.58 11.95 28.24
CA ILE A 268 -4.16 11.63 28.44
C ILE A 268 -3.50 12.63 29.39
N GLN A 269 -4.00 13.87 29.46
CA GLN A 269 -3.32 14.95 30.19
C GLN A 269 -3.13 14.69 31.70
N PRO A 270 -4.13 14.25 32.49
CA PRO A 270 -3.96 14.04 33.93
C PRO A 270 -2.91 12.97 34.25
N VAL A 271 -2.88 11.90 33.45
CA VAL A 271 -1.98 10.76 33.65
C VAL A 271 -0.59 11.03 33.07
N LEU A 272 -0.47 11.88 32.05
CA LEU A 272 0.79 12.31 31.47
C LEU A 272 1.66 13.08 32.48
N GLU A 273 1.05 13.98 33.27
CA GLU A 273 1.76 14.77 34.29
C GLU A 273 2.38 13.89 35.39
N LYS A 274 1.71 12.78 35.70
CA LYS A 274 2.11 11.80 36.73
C LYS A 274 2.89 10.60 36.19
N ASP A 275 3.14 10.54 34.88
CA ASP A 275 3.76 9.39 34.21
C ASP A 275 3.05 8.04 34.47
N ILE A 276 1.72 8.08 34.60
CA ILE A 276 0.90 6.88 34.84
C ILE A 276 0.59 6.19 33.51
N PRO A 277 1.03 4.92 33.29
CA PRO A 277 0.80 4.22 32.03
C PRO A 277 -0.69 3.97 31.77
N ILE A 278 -1.08 4.03 30.50
CA ILE A 278 -2.44 3.66 30.06
C ILE A 278 -2.36 2.32 29.32
N VAL A 279 -3.29 1.41 29.59
CA VAL A 279 -3.38 0.12 28.90
C VAL A 279 -4.76 -0.02 28.26
N ILE A 280 -4.80 -0.08 26.94
CA ILE A 280 -6.05 -0.32 26.19
C ILE A 280 -6.27 -1.82 26.08
N LYS A 281 -7.45 -2.29 26.49
CA LYS A 281 -7.83 -3.71 26.54
C LYS A 281 -9.18 -3.99 25.91
N ASN A 282 -9.40 -5.25 25.54
CA ASN A 282 -10.66 -5.73 24.98
C ASN A 282 -11.49 -6.44 26.05
N THR A 283 -12.71 -5.98 26.28
CA THR A 283 -13.68 -6.61 27.19
C THR A 283 -14.12 -8.00 26.69
N PHE A 284 -14.15 -8.19 25.37
CA PHE A 284 -14.56 -9.45 24.73
C PHE A 284 -13.41 -10.46 24.60
N GLU A 285 -12.17 -9.98 24.63
CA GLU A 285 -10.96 -10.82 24.60
C GLU A 285 -9.98 -10.45 25.75
N PRO A 286 -10.33 -10.70 27.02
CA PRO A 286 -9.59 -10.15 28.18
C PRO A 286 -8.17 -10.70 28.37
N VAL A 287 -7.82 -11.74 27.62
CA VAL A 287 -6.50 -12.40 27.66
C VAL A 287 -5.49 -11.66 26.77
N ASP A 288 -5.96 -10.88 25.81
CA ASP A 288 -5.10 -10.11 24.91
C ASP A 288 -4.25 -9.10 25.69
N GLN A 289 -3.02 -8.91 25.22
CA GLN A 289 -2.08 -7.97 25.83
C GLN A 289 -2.57 -6.52 25.72
N GLY A 290 -3.21 -6.19 24.59
CA GLY A 290 -3.64 -4.84 24.28
C GLY A 290 -2.50 -3.91 23.86
N THR A 291 -2.68 -2.61 24.10
CA THR A 291 -1.68 -1.56 23.82
C THR A 291 -1.29 -0.84 25.09
N LEU A 292 0.00 -0.80 25.39
CA LEU A 292 0.59 -0.01 26.46
C LEU A 292 0.97 1.39 25.94
N ILE A 293 0.59 2.44 26.66
CA ILE A 293 0.89 3.84 26.35
C ILE A 293 1.71 4.44 27.49
N THR A 294 2.89 4.98 27.17
CA THR A 294 3.83 5.57 28.15
C THR A 294 4.50 6.83 27.62
N ARG A 295 5.32 7.53 28.42
CA ARG A 295 6.03 8.74 27.97
C ARG A 295 7.09 8.48 26.90
N LYS A 296 7.82 7.36 27.01
CA LYS A 296 8.85 6.95 26.06
C LYS A 296 8.62 5.52 25.62
N VAL A 297 9.04 5.21 24.39
CA VAL A 297 8.97 3.87 23.80
C VAL A 297 10.39 3.49 23.36
N ASP A 298 10.83 2.27 23.66
CA ASP A 298 12.15 1.76 23.26
C ASP A 298 12.21 1.31 21.79
N ASN A 299 11.15 1.53 21.01
CA ASN A 299 10.95 0.92 19.70
C ASN A 299 11.72 1.67 18.59
N LYS A 300 13.03 1.44 18.52
CA LYS A 300 13.93 2.08 17.54
C LYS A 300 13.80 1.57 16.09
N GLN A 301 12.99 0.53 15.82
CA GLN A 301 13.02 -0.16 14.52
C GLN A 301 12.05 0.40 13.47
N ASN A 302 10.91 0.99 13.86
CA ASN A 302 9.92 1.50 12.92
C ASN A 302 9.76 3.02 13.10
N ALA A 303 9.98 3.78 12.03
CA ALA A 303 9.80 5.23 12.05
C ALA A 303 8.31 5.65 12.03
N VAL A 304 7.43 4.74 11.62
CA VAL A 304 5.98 4.95 11.52
C VAL A 304 5.28 3.95 12.43
N THR A 305 4.39 4.45 13.27
CA THR A 305 3.68 3.68 14.30
C THR A 305 2.28 3.29 13.83
N GLY A 306 1.59 4.19 13.10
CA GLY A 306 0.30 3.89 12.51
C GLY A 306 -0.09 4.80 11.34
N ILE A 307 -1.12 4.38 10.61
CA ILE A 307 -1.79 5.15 9.57
C ILE A 307 -3.26 5.25 9.94
N THR A 308 -3.81 6.46 9.93
CA THR A 308 -5.20 6.73 10.28
C THR A 308 -5.89 7.53 9.18
N HIS A 309 -7.20 7.65 9.29
CA HIS A 309 -7.98 8.48 8.38
C HIS A 309 -9.20 9.06 9.08
N ILE A 310 -9.65 10.20 8.55
CA ILE A 310 -10.96 10.80 8.85
C ILE A 310 -11.72 10.85 7.52
N ASP A 311 -12.87 10.21 7.49
CA ASP A 311 -13.85 10.28 6.40
C ASP A 311 -14.80 11.48 6.59
N ASP A 312 -15.58 11.78 5.55
CA ASP A 312 -16.65 12.78 5.61
C ASP A 312 -16.17 14.18 6.00
N ILE A 313 -15.07 14.61 5.38
CA ILE A 313 -14.61 15.99 5.47
C ILE A 313 -14.93 16.77 4.19
N ALA A 314 -15.13 18.08 4.36
CA ALA A 314 -15.23 19.04 3.28
C ALA A 314 -14.04 20.01 3.35
N ILE A 315 -13.52 20.38 2.19
CA ILE A 315 -12.47 21.39 2.06
C ILE A 315 -13.12 22.75 1.80
N LEU A 316 -12.76 23.74 2.61
CA LEU A 316 -13.13 25.15 2.44
C LEU A 316 -11.91 25.94 1.99
N SER A 317 -12.01 26.64 0.87
CA SER A 317 -10.93 27.50 0.36
C SER A 317 -11.36 28.95 0.32
N LEU A 318 -10.61 29.80 1.02
CA LEU A 318 -10.66 31.26 0.90
C LEU A 318 -9.44 31.70 0.07
N GLU A 319 -9.68 32.33 -1.08
CA GLU A 319 -8.62 32.69 -2.03
C GLU A 319 -8.80 34.10 -2.58
N GLY A 320 -7.71 34.85 -2.74
CA GLY A 320 -7.77 36.18 -3.34
C GLY A 320 -6.45 36.92 -3.39
N SER A 321 -6.21 37.63 -4.49
CA SER A 321 -5.04 38.50 -4.66
C SER A 321 -5.01 39.66 -3.65
N GLY A 322 -6.18 40.06 -3.13
CA GLY A 322 -6.29 41.07 -2.09
C GLY A 322 -5.87 40.61 -0.69
N MET A 323 -5.51 39.34 -0.49
CA MET A 323 -5.02 38.83 0.80
C MET A 323 -3.51 39.01 0.98
N ILE A 324 -2.76 39.16 -0.12
CA ILE A 324 -1.29 39.16 -0.09
C ILE A 324 -0.74 40.33 0.74
N GLY A 325 -0.01 40.02 1.81
CA GLY A 325 0.67 41.02 2.64
C GLY A 325 -0.26 41.88 3.51
N ILE A 326 -1.55 41.50 3.62
CA ILE A 326 -2.52 42.18 4.48
C ILE A 326 -2.78 41.31 5.72
N PRO A 327 -2.28 41.70 6.91
CA PRO A 327 -2.55 40.95 8.13
C PRO A 327 -4.04 41.02 8.51
N GLY A 328 -4.56 39.94 9.10
CA GLY A 328 -5.89 39.92 9.73
C GLY A 328 -6.95 39.06 9.05
N PHE A 329 -6.73 38.58 7.81
CA PHE A 329 -7.64 37.63 7.16
C PHE A 329 -7.75 36.33 7.96
N SER A 330 -6.63 35.72 8.35
CA SER A 330 -6.62 34.49 9.17
C SER A 330 -7.33 34.70 10.51
N LYS A 331 -7.10 35.85 11.18
CA LYS A 331 -7.80 36.18 12.44
C LYS A 331 -9.31 36.19 12.24
N ARG A 332 -9.81 36.99 11.28
CA ARG A 332 -11.25 37.12 11.00
C ARG A 332 -11.89 35.77 10.63
N LEU A 333 -11.20 34.98 9.81
CA LEU A 333 -11.65 33.66 9.39
C LEU A 333 -11.79 32.72 10.60
N PHE A 334 -10.76 32.60 11.45
CA PHE A 334 -10.84 31.72 12.62
C PHE A 334 -11.78 32.26 13.71
N GLU A 335 -11.89 33.57 13.86
CA GLU A 335 -12.83 34.21 14.78
C GLU A 335 -14.28 33.92 14.39
N ALA A 336 -14.62 34.04 13.10
CA ALA A 336 -15.96 33.73 12.60
C ALA A 336 -16.34 32.24 12.80
N LEU A 337 -15.40 31.32 12.56
CA LEU A 337 -15.62 29.89 12.81
C LEU A 337 -15.75 29.57 14.30
N PHE A 338 -14.95 30.22 15.15
CA PHE A 338 -14.98 30.03 16.60
C PHE A 338 -16.32 30.47 17.21
N LEU A 339 -16.84 31.64 16.83
CA LEU A 339 -18.12 32.17 17.34
C LEU A 339 -19.29 31.21 17.05
N GLU A 340 -19.18 30.45 15.97
CA GLU A 340 -20.20 29.50 15.51
C GLU A 340 -19.90 28.05 15.94
N ASN A 341 -18.86 27.86 16.77
CA ASN A 341 -18.40 26.57 17.29
C ASN A 341 -18.10 25.53 16.19
N ILE A 342 -17.62 25.97 15.02
CA ILE A 342 -17.23 25.08 13.91
C ILE A 342 -15.85 24.49 14.19
N ASN A 343 -15.72 23.17 14.11
CA ASN A 343 -14.47 22.49 14.41
C ASN A 343 -13.59 22.34 13.17
N VAL A 344 -12.44 23.04 13.16
CA VAL A 344 -11.45 22.92 12.08
C VAL A 344 -10.52 21.75 12.36
N ILE A 345 -10.46 20.80 11.43
CA ILE A 345 -9.68 19.55 11.56
C ILE A 345 -8.26 19.71 11.03
N LEU A 346 -8.12 20.37 9.87
CA LEU A 346 -6.84 20.57 9.20
C LEU A 346 -6.78 21.97 8.61
N ILE A 347 -5.61 22.59 8.69
CA ILE A 347 -5.34 23.92 8.14
C ILE A 347 -4.12 23.81 7.23
N THR A 348 -4.21 24.36 6.03
CA THR A 348 -3.05 24.57 5.15
C THR A 348 -3.13 25.96 4.51
N GLN A 349 -2.01 26.68 4.52
CA GLN A 349 -1.92 28.02 3.95
C GLN A 349 -0.72 28.06 3.02
N ALA A 350 -0.92 28.60 1.82
CA ALA A 350 0.18 28.85 0.90
C ALA A 350 1.10 29.97 1.45
N SER A 351 2.41 29.83 1.25
CA SER A 351 3.41 30.82 1.68
C SER A 351 3.26 32.18 0.99
N SER A 352 2.55 32.26 -0.13
CA SER A 352 2.20 33.50 -0.82
C SER A 352 1.03 34.26 -0.18
N GLU A 353 0.43 33.71 0.90
CA GLU A 353 -0.76 34.21 1.60
C GLU A 353 -2.01 34.38 0.72
N HIS A 354 -1.95 33.89 -0.52
CA HIS A 354 -3.03 34.01 -1.50
C HIS A 354 -4.23 33.12 -1.19
N SER A 355 -4.03 32.05 -0.41
CA SER A 355 -5.09 31.09 -0.08
C SER A 355 -4.94 30.50 1.31
N ILE A 356 -6.09 30.30 1.95
CA ILE A 356 -6.25 29.52 3.19
C ILE A 356 -7.22 28.38 2.87
N CYS A 357 -6.79 27.16 3.13
CA CYS A 357 -7.57 25.95 2.94
C CYS A 357 -7.78 25.26 4.30
N LEU A 358 -9.03 24.90 4.58
CA LEU A 358 -9.45 24.28 5.83
C LEU A 358 -10.17 22.97 5.54
N ALA A 359 -10.04 22.00 6.43
CA ALA A 359 -10.92 20.84 6.45
C ALA A 359 -11.87 20.94 7.66
N VAL A 360 -13.16 20.74 7.40
CA VAL A 360 -14.22 20.67 8.42
C VAL A 360 -15.07 19.41 8.18
N ASP A 361 -15.92 19.06 9.14
CA ASP A 361 -16.92 18.00 8.94
C ASP A 361 -17.91 18.42 7.84
N VAL A 362 -18.32 17.48 6.98
CA VAL A 362 -19.27 17.76 5.87
C VAL A 362 -20.57 18.38 6.38
N SER A 363 -21.03 17.99 7.57
CA SER A 363 -22.25 18.54 8.17
C SER A 363 -22.14 20.03 8.55
N GLU A 364 -20.92 20.55 8.71
CA GLU A 364 -20.66 21.94 9.08
C GLU A 364 -20.30 22.83 7.87
N ALA A 365 -20.04 22.23 6.70
CA ALA A 365 -19.45 22.91 5.53
C ALA A 365 -20.29 24.08 5.00
N GLU A 366 -21.58 23.87 4.77
CA GLU A 366 -22.48 24.91 4.24
C GLU A 366 -22.68 26.06 5.23
N ARG A 367 -22.78 25.73 6.52
CA ARG A 367 -22.85 26.72 7.59
C ARG A 367 -21.58 27.58 7.59
N ALA A 368 -20.41 26.93 7.60
CA ALA A 368 -19.11 27.59 7.56
C ALA A 368 -18.97 28.52 6.35
N LYS A 369 -19.36 28.07 5.15
CA LYS A 369 -19.34 28.90 3.94
C LYS A 369 -20.20 30.15 4.10
N THR A 370 -21.43 30.00 4.55
CA THR A 370 -22.38 31.12 4.71
C THR A 370 -21.81 32.20 5.63
N ILE A 371 -21.25 31.79 6.77
CA ILE A 371 -20.65 32.69 7.75
C ILE A 371 -19.40 33.38 7.19
N LEU A 372 -18.54 32.63 6.50
CA LEU A 372 -17.30 33.19 5.94
C LEU A 372 -17.59 34.16 4.80
N ASP A 373 -18.53 33.84 3.91
CA ASP A 373 -18.94 34.75 2.83
C ASP A 373 -19.53 36.05 3.39
N ALA A 374 -20.33 35.98 4.45
CA ALA A 374 -20.84 37.15 5.15
C ALA A 374 -19.71 37.95 5.82
N THR A 375 -18.75 37.26 6.45
CA THR A 375 -17.61 37.89 7.12
C THR A 375 -16.71 38.66 6.14
N PHE A 376 -16.58 38.19 4.90
CA PHE A 376 -15.74 38.78 3.85
C PHE A 376 -16.54 39.45 2.72
N GLU A 377 -17.82 39.78 2.94
CA GLU A 377 -18.72 40.34 1.92
C GLU A 377 -18.14 41.60 1.24
N PHE A 378 -17.52 42.48 2.02
CA PHE A 378 -16.88 43.69 1.50
C PHE A 378 -15.73 43.38 0.55
N GLU A 379 -14.86 42.44 0.92
CA GLU A 379 -13.75 42.03 0.07
C GLU A 379 -14.21 41.27 -1.19
N ILE A 380 -15.25 40.45 -1.06
CA ILE A 380 -15.86 39.70 -2.15
C ILE A 380 -16.51 40.65 -3.17
N SER A 381 -17.30 41.62 -2.71
CA SER A 381 -17.96 42.61 -3.57
C SER A 381 -16.98 43.53 -4.31
N LYS A 382 -15.75 43.68 -3.79
CA LYS A 382 -14.65 44.42 -4.43
C LYS A 382 -13.73 43.54 -5.28
N HIS A 383 -14.06 42.26 -5.46
CA HIS A 383 -13.23 41.27 -6.17
C HIS A 383 -11.79 41.17 -5.64
N LYS A 384 -11.60 41.46 -4.34
CA LYS A 384 -10.32 41.28 -3.66
C LYS A 384 -10.13 39.84 -3.20
N VAL A 385 -11.24 39.18 -2.87
CA VAL A 385 -11.31 37.78 -2.42
C VAL A 385 -12.47 37.11 -3.16
N ASN A 386 -12.32 35.84 -3.49
CA ASN A 386 -13.38 35.04 -4.10
C ASN A 386 -14.34 34.52 -3.01
N PRO A 387 -15.61 34.28 -3.34
CA PRO A 387 -16.51 33.53 -2.45
C PRO A 387 -15.90 32.20 -2.04
N VAL A 388 -16.14 31.77 -0.80
CA VAL A 388 -15.58 30.53 -0.28
C VAL A 388 -16.07 29.34 -1.11
N LYS A 389 -15.12 28.51 -1.54
CA LYS A 389 -15.41 27.28 -2.29
C LYS A 389 -15.47 26.09 -1.34
N ILE A 390 -16.51 25.26 -1.50
CA ILE A 390 -16.62 23.96 -0.84
C ILE A 390 -16.21 22.87 -1.85
N GLU A 391 -15.36 21.95 -1.40
CA GLU A 391 -15.13 20.68 -2.08
C GLU A 391 -15.51 19.53 -1.14
N ASN A 392 -16.55 18.79 -1.51
CA ASN A 392 -17.02 17.62 -0.79
C ASN A 392 -16.26 16.35 -1.23
N ASP A 393 -16.64 15.20 -0.66
CA ASP A 393 -16.06 13.89 -0.97
C ASP A 393 -14.55 13.80 -0.73
N ALA A 394 -14.06 14.49 0.30
CA ALA A 394 -12.68 14.46 0.73
C ALA A 394 -12.48 13.55 1.96
N ALA A 395 -11.24 13.13 2.16
CA ALA A 395 -10.81 12.37 3.33
C ALA A 395 -9.38 12.74 3.72
N ILE A 396 -9.10 12.77 5.02
CA ILE A 396 -7.74 12.94 5.54
C ILE A 396 -7.13 11.56 5.72
N VAL A 397 -5.90 11.38 5.26
CA VAL A 397 -5.04 10.24 5.61
C VAL A 397 -3.83 10.77 6.33
N ALA A 398 -3.57 10.25 7.53
CA ALA A 398 -2.47 10.68 8.39
C ALA A 398 -1.51 9.53 8.66
N LEU A 399 -0.22 9.84 8.66
CA LEU A 399 0.86 8.93 8.97
C LEU A 399 1.56 9.45 10.22
N VAL A 400 1.60 8.62 11.28
CA VAL A 400 1.99 9.03 12.63
C VAL A 400 3.14 8.18 13.15
N GLY A 401 4.11 8.82 13.81
CA GLY A 401 5.22 8.16 14.50
C GLY A 401 6.18 9.14 15.18
N ASP A 402 6.69 8.78 16.35
CA ASP A 402 7.57 9.66 17.15
C ASP A 402 8.94 9.93 16.50
N ASN A 403 9.45 8.98 15.72
CA ASN A 403 10.77 9.06 15.09
C ASN A 403 10.72 9.57 13.64
N MET A 404 9.59 10.13 13.21
CA MET A 404 9.44 10.62 11.84
C MET A 404 10.40 11.78 11.52
N TYR A 405 10.55 12.73 12.45
CA TYR A 405 11.49 13.87 12.33
C TYR A 405 12.94 13.43 12.07
N HIS A 406 13.36 12.33 12.67
CA HIS A 406 14.74 11.83 12.55
C HIS A 406 14.96 10.93 11.33
N HIS A 407 13.92 10.62 10.56
CA HIS A 407 14.01 9.69 9.44
C HIS A 407 13.77 10.39 8.10
N GLN A 408 14.87 10.69 7.40
CA GLN A 408 14.82 11.35 6.10
C GLN A 408 14.03 10.53 5.07
N GLY A 409 13.28 11.24 4.22
CA GLY A 409 12.58 10.67 3.06
C GLY A 409 11.22 10.01 3.34
N LEU A 410 10.67 10.07 4.56
CA LEU A 410 9.34 9.50 4.85
C LEU A 410 8.20 10.18 4.10
N SER A 411 8.18 11.52 4.07
CA SER A 411 7.20 12.31 3.31
C SER A 411 7.27 11.98 1.82
N GLY A 412 8.47 12.00 1.23
CA GLY A 412 8.70 11.59 -0.16
C GLY A 412 8.27 10.14 -0.43
N LYS A 413 8.47 9.23 0.52
CA LYS A 413 8.01 7.83 0.43
C LYS A 413 6.48 7.73 0.47
N MET A 414 5.81 8.51 1.31
CA MET A 414 4.34 8.57 1.36
C MET A 414 3.78 9.12 0.04
N PHE A 415 4.23 10.30 -0.39
CA PHE A 415 3.73 10.95 -1.61
C PHE A 415 4.01 10.13 -2.87
N SER A 416 5.21 9.57 -3.01
CA SER A 416 5.54 8.70 -4.14
C SER A 416 4.72 7.41 -4.14
N THR A 417 4.37 6.86 -2.96
CA THR A 417 3.51 5.67 -2.88
C THR A 417 2.10 5.98 -3.31
N LEU A 418 1.53 7.11 -2.88
CA LEU A 418 0.20 7.54 -3.31
C LEU A 418 0.18 7.85 -4.81
N GLY A 419 1.15 8.63 -5.31
CA GLY A 419 1.24 9.01 -6.72
C GLY A 419 1.44 7.79 -7.65
N LYS A 420 2.34 6.85 -7.31
CA LYS A 420 2.52 5.59 -8.08
C LYS A 420 1.27 4.71 -8.10
N ASN A 421 0.37 4.89 -7.14
CA ASN A 421 -0.90 4.19 -7.09
C ASN A 421 -2.05 5.08 -7.56
N ASN A 422 -1.79 6.14 -8.33
CA ASN A 422 -2.82 7.01 -8.92
C ASN A 422 -3.81 7.56 -7.87
N VAL A 423 -3.33 7.90 -6.67
CA VAL A 423 -4.10 8.60 -5.64
C VAL A 423 -3.66 10.06 -5.67
N ASN A 424 -4.57 10.94 -6.05
CA ASN A 424 -4.29 12.38 -6.14
C ASN A 424 -4.31 13.03 -4.75
N ILE A 425 -3.31 13.86 -4.45
CA ILE A 425 -3.19 14.60 -3.19
C ILE A 425 -3.71 16.02 -3.41
N ARG A 426 -4.73 16.42 -2.64
CA ARG A 426 -5.38 17.73 -2.73
C ARG A 426 -4.74 18.76 -1.82
N ALA A 427 -4.45 18.38 -0.59
CA ALA A 427 -3.83 19.23 0.41
C ALA A 427 -2.84 18.42 1.25
N ILE A 428 -1.85 19.12 1.81
CA ILE A 428 -0.82 18.55 2.67
C ILE A 428 -0.73 19.42 3.93
N ALA A 429 -0.62 18.77 5.08
CA ALA A 429 -0.29 19.41 6.34
C ALA A 429 0.79 18.59 7.06
N GLN A 430 1.82 19.29 7.52
CA GLN A 430 2.88 18.73 8.36
C GLN A 430 3.20 19.75 9.44
N GLY A 431 3.08 19.35 10.70
CA GLY A 431 3.37 20.21 11.85
C GLY A 431 4.87 20.33 12.13
N ALA A 432 5.25 21.33 12.95
CA ALA A 432 6.63 21.58 13.34
C ALA A 432 7.28 20.46 14.17
N SER A 433 6.47 19.58 14.78
CA SER A 433 6.97 18.38 15.47
C SER A 433 7.34 17.25 14.50
N GLU A 434 6.89 17.32 13.24
CA GLU A 434 6.99 16.30 12.18
C GLU A 434 6.59 14.87 12.58
N LYS A 435 5.89 14.70 13.71
CA LYS A 435 5.39 13.40 14.20
C LYS A 435 4.15 12.89 13.45
N ASN A 436 3.58 13.77 12.62
CA ASN A 436 2.42 13.51 11.79
C ASN A 436 2.62 14.18 10.42
N ILE A 437 2.32 13.43 9.37
CA ILE A 437 2.11 13.96 8.01
C ILE A 437 0.68 13.60 7.61
N SER A 438 -0.12 14.61 7.31
CA SER A 438 -1.50 14.46 6.87
C SER A 438 -1.66 14.92 5.43
N VAL A 439 -2.43 14.16 4.66
CA VAL A 439 -2.81 14.51 3.28
C VAL A 439 -4.32 14.44 3.13
N VAL A 440 -4.86 15.27 2.27
CA VAL A 440 -6.27 15.20 1.85
C VAL A 440 -6.33 14.53 0.48
N ILE A 441 -7.19 13.52 0.35
CA ILE A 441 -7.44 12.74 -0.87
C ILE A 441 -8.94 12.66 -1.13
N GLU A 442 -9.34 12.14 -2.30
CA GLU A 442 -10.75 11.83 -2.56
C GLU A 442 -11.22 10.63 -1.73
N LYS A 443 -12.45 10.69 -1.22
CA LYS A 443 -13.05 9.66 -0.34
C LYS A 443 -13.04 8.27 -0.97
N LYS A 444 -13.22 8.17 -2.29
CA LYS A 444 -13.18 6.90 -3.03
C LYS A 444 -11.84 6.18 -2.95
N ASP A 445 -10.74 6.90 -2.70
CA ASP A 445 -9.37 6.38 -2.70
C ASP A 445 -8.88 5.94 -1.31
N ILE A 446 -9.66 6.16 -0.23
CA ILE A 446 -9.26 5.82 1.16
C ILE A 446 -8.73 4.40 1.25
N LYS A 447 -9.51 3.42 0.77
CA LYS A 447 -9.13 2.00 0.89
C LYS A 447 -7.82 1.70 0.15
N LYS A 448 -7.63 2.28 -1.04
CA LYS A 448 -6.39 2.12 -1.84
C LYS A 448 -5.20 2.79 -1.14
N ALA A 449 -5.38 4.02 -0.66
CA ALA A 449 -4.37 4.77 0.05
C ALA A 449 -3.91 4.04 1.32
N LEU A 450 -4.85 3.61 2.18
CA LEU A 450 -4.51 2.92 3.42
C LEU A 450 -3.80 1.59 3.19
N ASN A 451 -4.26 0.76 2.24
CA ASN A 451 -3.61 -0.53 1.97
C ASN A 451 -2.21 -0.36 1.36
N THR A 452 -2.04 0.56 0.41
CA THR A 452 -0.73 0.81 -0.24
C THR A 452 0.28 1.42 0.72
N LEU A 453 -0.15 2.36 1.57
CA LEU A 453 0.69 2.92 2.62
C LEU A 453 1.01 1.86 3.68
N HIS A 454 0.03 1.07 4.12
CA HIS A 454 0.25 0.06 5.15
C HIS A 454 1.28 -0.99 4.70
N GLU A 455 1.15 -1.49 3.48
CA GLU A 455 2.16 -2.36 2.88
C GLU A 455 3.54 -1.70 2.85
N ARG A 456 3.61 -0.45 2.39
CA ARG A 456 4.87 0.26 2.22
C ARG A 456 5.62 0.50 3.54
N PHE A 457 4.89 0.67 4.64
CA PHE A 457 5.45 1.03 5.95
C PHE A 457 5.50 -0.14 6.95
N PHE A 458 4.63 -1.14 6.86
CA PHE A 458 4.51 -2.21 7.87
C PHE A 458 4.71 -3.63 7.33
N GLU A 459 4.60 -3.88 6.03
CA GLU A 459 4.85 -5.23 5.49
C GLU A 459 6.35 -5.49 5.31
N VAL A 460 6.75 -6.74 5.59
CA VAL A 460 8.09 -7.23 5.28
C VAL A 460 8.25 -7.15 3.77
N LYS A 461 9.22 -6.34 3.31
CA LYS A 461 9.47 -5.91 1.93
C LYS A 461 9.61 -7.05 0.90
N THR A 462 8.65 -7.95 0.71
CA THR A 462 8.64 -8.86 -0.43
C THR A 462 7.91 -8.21 -1.59
N LYS A 463 8.65 -7.68 -2.57
CA LYS A 463 8.04 -7.11 -3.77
C LYS A 463 7.39 -8.25 -4.56
N GLN A 464 6.08 -8.13 -4.77
CA GLN A 464 5.33 -9.12 -5.54
C GLN A 464 5.36 -8.76 -7.03
N LEU A 465 5.69 -9.71 -7.90
CA LEU A 465 5.64 -9.60 -9.36
C LEU A 465 4.55 -10.53 -9.90
N ASN A 466 3.79 -10.07 -10.88
CA ASN A 466 2.69 -10.81 -11.49
C ASN A 466 2.99 -11.02 -12.98
N LEU A 467 3.19 -12.27 -13.39
CA LEU A 467 3.60 -12.61 -14.75
C LEU A 467 2.40 -13.05 -15.60
N PHE A 468 2.34 -12.51 -16.81
CA PHE A 468 1.44 -12.93 -17.88
C PHE A 468 2.30 -13.53 -19.00
N VAL A 469 2.37 -14.85 -19.08
CA VAL A 469 3.35 -15.55 -19.91
C VAL A 469 2.68 -16.13 -21.15
N THR A 470 3.14 -15.71 -22.32
CA THR A 470 2.77 -16.28 -23.62
C THR A 470 3.94 -17.10 -24.16
N GLY A 471 3.65 -18.26 -24.74
CA GLY A 471 4.68 -19.13 -25.32
C GLY A 471 5.25 -20.17 -24.36
N VAL A 472 4.40 -20.92 -23.66
CA VAL A 472 4.82 -22.03 -22.77
C VAL A 472 5.25 -23.32 -23.51
N GLY A 473 5.90 -23.16 -24.66
CA GLY A 473 6.51 -24.26 -25.43
C GLY A 473 7.90 -24.61 -24.91
N ASN A 474 8.89 -24.73 -25.80
CA ASN A 474 10.25 -25.15 -25.43
C ASN A 474 10.90 -24.21 -24.40
N VAL A 475 11.03 -22.91 -24.69
CA VAL A 475 11.64 -21.93 -23.77
C VAL A 475 10.73 -21.65 -22.56
N GLY A 476 9.44 -21.41 -22.79
CA GLY A 476 8.53 -21.04 -21.71
C GLY A 476 8.34 -22.14 -20.66
N SER A 477 8.33 -23.42 -21.02
CA SER A 477 8.26 -24.52 -20.05
C SER A 477 9.50 -24.57 -19.14
N LYS A 478 10.70 -24.34 -19.70
CA LYS A 478 11.94 -24.22 -18.91
C LYS A 478 11.91 -23.02 -17.98
N LEU A 479 11.38 -21.88 -18.41
CA LEU A 479 11.18 -20.69 -17.56
C LEU A 479 10.28 -21.00 -16.37
N ILE A 480 9.15 -21.68 -16.58
CA ILE A 480 8.25 -22.08 -15.49
C ILE A 480 8.95 -23.01 -14.50
N GLY A 481 9.74 -23.98 -14.99
CA GLY A 481 10.54 -24.87 -14.15
C GLY A 481 11.56 -24.11 -13.28
N GLN A 482 12.28 -23.16 -13.87
CA GLN A 482 13.26 -22.32 -13.15
C GLN A 482 12.59 -21.44 -12.09
N LEU A 483 11.40 -20.89 -12.37
CA LEU A 483 10.62 -20.09 -11.43
C LEU A 483 10.20 -20.89 -10.19
N GLU A 484 9.71 -22.12 -10.36
CA GLU A 484 9.32 -22.96 -9.23
C GLU A 484 10.55 -23.41 -8.42
N GLN A 485 11.64 -23.80 -9.10
CA GLN A 485 12.89 -24.19 -8.43
C GLN A 485 13.46 -23.07 -7.56
N GLN A 486 13.41 -21.82 -8.01
CA GLN A 486 14.03 -20.67 -7.33
C GLN A 486 13.09 -19.93 -6.38
N LYS A 487 11.82 -20.31 -6.27
CA LYS A 487 10.77 -19.67 -5.47
C LYS A 487 11.19 -19.36 -4.03
N LYS A 488 11.85 -20.31 -3.36
CA LYS A 488 12.32 -20.13 -1.97
C LYS A 488 13.47 -19.12 -1.89
N TYR A 489 14.46 -19.23 -2.79
CA TYR A 489 15.59 -18.32 -2.84
C TYR A 489 15.14 -16.87 -3.12
N LEU A 490 14.25 -16.68 -4.09
CA LEU A 490 13.68 -15.38 -4.43
C LEU A 490 13.01 -14.72 -3.22
N LYS A 491 12.20 -15.47 -2.47
CA LYS A 491 11.49 -14.96 -1.29
C LYS A 491 12.44 -14.61 -0.14
N ASP A 492 13.39 -15.50 0.15
CA ASP A 492 14.21 -15.41 1.36
C ASP A 492 15.40 -14.45 1.18
N LYS A 493 16.03 -14.46 -0.01
CA LYS A 493 17.25 -13.68 -0.29
C LYS A 493 17.00 -12.41 -1.07
N LEU A 494 16.18 -12.47 -2.12
CA LEU A 494 15.89 -11.30 -2.95
C LEU A 494 14.65 -10.53 -2.52
N ARG A 495 13.90 -11.08 -1.55
CA ARG A 495 12.59 -10.54 -1.14
C ARG A 495 11.68 -10.30 -2.34
N LEU A 496 11.63 -11.26 -3.27
CA LEU A 496 10.73 -11.25 -4.42
C LEU A 496 9.73 -12.38 -4.30
N LYS A 497 8.45 -12.08 -4.52
CA LYS A 497 7.40 -13.09 -4.67
C LYS A 497 6.86 -13.03 -6.09
N ILE A 498 7.26 -13.98 -6.92
CA ILE A 498 6.82 -14.05 -8.32
C ILE A 498 5.61 -14.98 -8.40
N ARG A 499 4.54 -14.53 -9.06
CA ARG A 499 3.34 -15.32 -9.34
C ARG A 499 3.08 -15.33 -10.83
N VAL A 500 2.76 -16.48 -11.40
CA VAL A 500 2.27 -16.59 -12.77
C VAL A 500 0.75 -16.50 -12.72
N ILE A 501 0.20 -15.43 -13.31
CA ILE A 501 -1.23 -15.12 -13.28
C ILE A 501 -1.93 -15.63 -14.54
N GLY A 502 -1.28 -15.46 -15.69
CA GLY A 502 -1.80 -15.90 -16.98
C GLY A 502 -0.78 -16.75 -17.73
N LEU A 503 -1.26 -17.81 -18.37
CA LEU A 503 -0.48 -18.66 -19.28
C LEU A 503 -1.19 -18.80 -20.62
N SER A 504 -0.44 -18.74 -21.71
CA SER A 504 -0.95 -18.93 -23.07
C SER A 504 0.02 -19.75 -23.94
N ASN A 505 -0.52 -20.69 -24.71
CA ASN A 505 0.17 -21.34 -25.83
C ASN A 505 -0.57 -21.04 -27.15
N SER A 506 -0.19 -21.69 -28.26
CA SER A 506 -0.80 -21.44 -29.57
C SER A 506 -2.28 -21.85 -29.67
N ARG A 507 -2.83 -22.61 -28.71
CA ARG A 507 -4.18 -23.19 -28.75
C ARG A 507 -5.06 -22.72 -27.60
N LYS A 508 -4.52 -22.62 -26.39
CA LYS A 508 -5.26 -22.35 -25.15
C LYS A 508 -4.59 -21.29 -24.27
N MET A 509 -5.39 -20.64 -23.44
CA MET A 509 -4.96 -19.72 -22.40
C MET A 509 -5.76 -19.91 -21.10
N VAL A 510 -5.13 -19.64 -19.96
CA VAL A 510 -5.73 -19.77 -18.62
C VAL A 510 -5.25 -18.65 -17.71
N PHE A 511 -6.08 -18.28 -16.73
CA PHE A 511 -5.79 -17.24 -15.76
C PHE A 511 -6.21 -17.65 -14.35
N ASP A 512 -5.44 -17.22 -13.34
CA ASP A 512 -5.80 -17.29 -11.93
C ASP A 512 -5.22 -16.07 -11.18
N GLU A 513 -6.10 -15.23 -10.62
CA GLU A 513 -5.72 -14.00 -9.90
C GLU A 513 -4.92 -14.28 -8.60
N ASN A 514 -5.11 -15.47 -8.01
CA ASN A 514 -4.34 -15.91 -6.85
C ASN A 514 -2.96 -16.44 -7.25
N GLY A 515 -2.80 -16.84 -8.51
CA GLY A 515 -1.60 -17.40 -9.13
C GLY A 515 -1.78 -18.88 -9.46
N ILE A 516 -1.36 -19.25 -10.67
CA ILE A 516 -1.40 -20.63 -11.17
C ILE A 516 -0.36 -21.47 -10.41
N ASP A 517 -0.76 -22.66 -9.97
CA ASP A 517 0.16 -23.63 -9.39
C ASP A 517 1.10 -24.20 -10.47
N LEU A 518 2.40 -23.91 -10.32
CA LEU A 518 3.43 -24.29 -11.28
C LEU A 518 3.74 -25.79 -11.28
N ASN A 519 3.20 -26.58 -10.35
CA ASN A 519 3.36 -28.04 -10.38
C ASN A 519 2.33 -28.72 -11.30
N ILE A 520 1.20 -28.05 -11.59
CA ILE A 520 0.07 -28.61 -12.35
C ILE A 520 -0.37 -27.70 -13.50
N TRP A 521 0.48 -26.77 -13.92
CA TRP A 521 0.13 -25.72 -14.89
C TRP A 521 -0.31 -26.26 -16.25
N GLU A 522 0.22 -27.41 -16.69
CA GLU A 522 -0.13 -28.05 -17.95
C GLU A 522 -1.61 -28.48 -17.95
N GLU A 523 -2.09 -29.06 -16.85
CA GLU A 523 -3.49 -29.46 -16.68
C GLU A 523 -4.42 -28.25 -16.64
N SER A 524 -4.01 -27.20 -15.91
CA SER A 524 -4.75 -25.95 -15.84
C SER A 524 -4.88 -25.29 -17.22
N LEU A 525 -3.81 -25.28 -18.01
CA LEU A 525 -3.82 -24.75 -19.37
C LEU A 525 -4.66 -25.62 -20.32
N ALA A 526 -4.62 -26.95 -20.16
CA ALA A 526 -5.45 -27.87 -20.93
C ALA A 526 -6.95 -27.66 -20.69
N LYS A 527 -7.35 -27.17 -19.50
CA LYS A 527 -8.74 -26.79 -19.18
C LYS A 527 -9.09 -25.33 -19.53
N GLY A 528 -8.12 -24.57 -20.04
CA GLY A 528 -8.26 -23.16 -20.39
C GLY A 528 -9.14 -22.88 -21.62
N LYS A 529 -9.38 -21.59 -21.87
CA LYS A 529 -10.11 -21.06 -23.03
C LYS A 529 -9.23 -21.08 -24.28
N LYS A 530 -9.80 -20.83 -25.47
CA LYS A 530 -9.04 -20.71 -26.72
C LYS A 530 -8.09 -19.51 -26.64
N ALA A 531 -6.85 -19.66 -27.12
CA ALA A 531 -5.86 -18.59 -27.09
C ALA A 531 -6.22 -17.44 -28.06
N ASN A 532 -6.12 -16.20 -27.57
CA ASN A 532 -6.26 -14.98 -28.36
C ASN A 532 -5.40 -13.86 -27.73
N ALA A 533 -4.53 -13.22 -28.52
CA ALA A 533 -3.57 -12.23 -28.01
C ALA A 533 -4.23 -10.97 -27.44
N LEU A 534 -5.28 -10.45 -28.10
CA LEU A 534 -6.00 -9.26 -27.65
C LEU A 534 -6.84 -9.57 -26.41
N GLU A 535 -7.54 -10.70 -26.38
CA GLU A 535 -8.29 -11.12 -25.19
C GLU A 535 -7.35 -11.37 -24.00
N PHE A 536 -6.14 -11.88 -24.25
CA PHE A 536 -5.14 -12.08 -23.21
C PHE A 536 -4.65 -10.74 -22.62
N PHE A 537 -4.45 -9.73 -23.48
CA PHE A 537 -4.17 -8.35 -23.05
C PHE A 537 -5.33 -7.73 -22.26
N GLU A 538 -6.55 -7.77 -22.79
CA GLU A 538 -7.73 -7.20 -22.13
C GLU A 538 -7.98 -7.84 -20.76
N THR A 539 -7.79 -9.16 -20.64
CA THR A 539 -7.91 -9.84 -19.35
C THR A 539 -6.82 -9.39 -18.38
N ALA A 540 -5.57 -9.28 -18.83
CA ALA A 540 -4.47 -8.77 -17.99
C ALA A 540 -4.73 -7.33 -17.52
N LYS A 541 -5.23 -6.47 -18.41
CA LYS A 541 -5.62 -5.09 -18.13
C LYS A 541 -6.75 -5.02 -17.11
N GLN A 542 -7.81 -5.81 -17.27
CA GLN A 542 -8.95 -5.86 -16.35
C GLN A 542 -8.55 -6.31 -14.94
N MET A 543 -7.62 -7.26 -14.82
CA MET A 543 -7.10 -7.69 -13.52
C MET A 543 -6.32 -6.58 -12.80
N ASN A 544 -5.73 -5.65 -13.55
CA ASN A 544 -5.06 -4.45 -13.04
C ASN A 544 -4.11 -4.72 -11.86
N LEU A 545 -3.32 -5.78 -11.97
CA LEU A 545 -2.42 -6.20 -10.91
C LEU A 545 -1.17 -5.32 -10.91
N ARG A 546 -0.71 -4.94 -9.71
CA ARG A 546 0.56 -4.20 -9.54
C ARG A 546 1.77 -4.99 -10.03
N ASN A 547 2.83 -4.29 -10.45
CA ASN A 547 4.09 -4.89 -10.91
C ASN A 547 3.87 -6.03 -11.92
N SER A 548 2.97 -5.80 -12.87
CA SER A 548 2.66 -6.76 -13.92
C SER A 548 3.74 -6.77 -14.98
N ILE A 549 4.11 -7.97 -15.42
CA ILE A 549 5.12 -8.21 -16.44
C ILE A 549 4.50 -9.15 -17.47
N PHE A 550 4.40 -8.70 -18.71
CA PHE A 550 4.11 -9.53 -19.86
C PHE A 550 5.41 -10.20 -20.33
N VAL A 551 5.37 -11.51 -20.51
CA VAL A 551 6.52 -12.31 -20.92
C VAL A 551 6.18 -13.01 -22.24
N ASP A 552 6.91 -12.69 -23.30
CA ASP A 552 6.77 -13.34 -24.60
C ASP A 552 7.95 -14.29 -24.87
N ASN A 553 7.64 -15.59 -24.85
CA ASN A 553 8.56 -16.68 -25.17
C ASN A 553 8.33 -17.26 -26.57
N THR A 554 7.70 -16.50 -27.48
CA THR A 554 7.37 -16.93 -28.84
C THR A 554 8.29 -16.33 -29.90
N ALA A 555 8.17 -16.81 -31.14
CA ALA A 555 8.71 -16.19 -32.34
C ALA A 555 7.59 -15.70 -33.26
N ASN A 556 6.45 -15.27 -32.68
CA ASN A 556 5.25 -14.93 -33.45
C ASN A 556 5.12 -13.39 -33.64
N PRO A 557 5.00 -12.89 -34.88
CA PRO A 557 4.88 -11.46 -35.15
C PRO A 557 3.60 -10.83 -34.58
N ASP A 558 2.50 -11.58 -34.49
CA ASP A 558 1.24 -11.04 -33.99
C ASP A 558 1.26 -10.82 -32.46
N ILE A 559 2.12 -11.55 -31.75
CA ILE A 559 2.36 -11.30 -30.32
C ILE A 559 3.27 -10.08 -30.12
N ALA A 560 4.27 -9.88 -30.99
CA ALA A 560 5.13 -8.70 -30.97
C ALA A 560 4.34 -7.38 -31.14
N LYS A 561 3.30 -7.37 -32.00
CA LYS A 561 2.47 -6.19 -32.26
C LYS A 561 1.69 -5.67 -31.05
N VAL A 562 1.43 -6.51 -30.05
CA VAL A 562 0.63 -6.11 -28.87
C VAL A 562 1.46 -5.50 -27.74
N TYR A 563 2.79 -5.47 -27.84
CA TYR A 563 3.67 -4.97 -26.76
C TYR A 563 3.37 -3.52 -26.36
N LYS A 564 3.06 -2.66 -27.35
CA LYS A 564 2.70 -1.26 -27.11
C LYS A 564 1.48 -1.10 -26.19
N HIS A 565 0.53 -2.04 -26.27
CA HIS A 565 -0.65 -2.02 -25.41
C HIS A 565 -0.29 -2.31 -23.96
N TYR A 566 0.59 -3.29 -23.71
CA TYR A 566 1.09 -3.59 -22.36
C TYR A 566 1.89 -2.43 -21.77
N LEU A 567 2.84 -1.87 -22.53
CA LEU A 567 3.65 -0.73 -22.07
C LEU A 567 2.78 0.51 -21.78
N GLY A 568 1.78 0.78 -22.62
CA GLY A 568 0.82 1.87 -22.43
C GLY A 568 -0.03 1.77 -21.16
N GLU A 569 -0.25 0.55 -20.65
CA GLU A 569 -0.93 0.29 -19.38
C GLU A 569 0.06 0.09 -18.21
N SER A 570 1.29 0.60 -18.35
CA SER A 570 2.35 0.51 -17.34
C SER A 570 2.75 -0.92 -16.96
N MET A 571 2.56 -1.90 -17.86
CA MET A 571 3.05 -3.27 -17.67
C MET A 571 4.40 -3.45 -18.35
N ALA A 572 5.37 -4.01 -17.63
CA ALA A 572 6.68 -4.28 -18.21
C ALA A 572 6.59 -5.40 -19.25
N VAL A 573 7.46 -5.38 -20.25
CA VAL A 573 7.54 -6.41 -21.29
C VAL A 573 8.93 -7.05 -21.25
N VAL A 574 8.97 -8.37 -21.13
CA VAL A 574 10.19 -9.18 -21.26
C VAL A 574 10.01 -10.14 -22.42
N THR A 575 10.97 -10.23 -23.34
CA THR A 575 10.79 -11.05 -24.55
C THR A 575 12.07 -11.71 -25.05
N CYS A 576 11.93 -12.90 -25.64
CA CYS A 576 12.95 -13.51 -26.51
C CYS A 576 12.60 -13.42 -28.01
N ASN A 577 11.49 -12.75 -28.33
CA ASN A 577 11.02 -12.53 -29.67
C ASN A 577 11.80 -11.37 -30.30
N LYS A 578 12.68 -11.70 -31.25
CA LYS A 578 13.55 -10.74 -31.94
C LYS A 578 12.78 -9.82 -32.89
N ILE A 579 11.56 -10.20 -33.27
CA ILE A 579 10.78 -9.50 -34.30
C ILE A 579 10.55 -8.05 -33.90
N ALA A 580 10.10 -7.77 -32.67
CA ALA A 580 9.83 -6.40 -32.23
C ALA A 580 11.08 -5.50 -32.25
N CYS A 581 12.24 -6.03 -31.86
CA CYS A 581 13.49 -5.27 -31.81
C CYS A 581 14.16 -5.10 -33.18
N ALA A 582 13.84 -5.98 -34.14
CA ALA A 582 14.36 -5.99 -35.50
C ALA A 582 13.31 -5.56 -36.55
N ASP A 583 12.17 -5.02 -36.11
CA ASP A 583 11.12 -4.44 -36.96
C ASP A 583 11.56 -3.09 -37.55
N GLU A 584 10.68 -2.38 -38.26
CA GLU A 584 10.90 -0.98 -38.65
C GLU A 584 11.38 -0.14 -37.46
N TYR A 585 12.37 0.74 -37.68
CA TYR A 585 12.99 1.53 -36.61
C TYR A 585 11.95 2.36 -35.82
N THR A 586 10.93 2.86 -36.50
CA THR A 586 9.83 3.65 -35.91
C THR A 586 9.04 2.86 -34.86
N ASN A 587 8.75 1.58 -35.12
CA ASN A 587 8.06 0.70 -34.16
C ASN A 587 8.95 0.41 -32.94
N TYR A 588 10.24 0.13 -33.18
CA TYR A 588 11.21 -0.06 -32.10
C TYR A 588 11.32 1.19 -31.20
N GLU A 589 11.44 2.37 -31.79
CA GLU A 589 11.50 3.65 -31.08
C GLU A 589 10.21 3.93 -30.30
N GLU A 590 9.04 3.65 -30.87
CA GLU A 590 7.74 3.76 -30.18
C GLU A 590 7.73 2.93 -28.89
N LEU A 591 8.20 1.67 -28.94
CA LEU A 591 8.26 0.81 -27.76
C LEU A 591 9.22 1.36 -26.69
N GLN A 592 10.37 1.90 -27.09
CA GLN A 592 11.32 2.56 -26.18
C GLN A 592 10.71 3.79 -25.51
N ASP A 593 10.02 4.62 -26.26
CA ASP A 593 9.40 5.84 -25.75
C ASP A 593 8.22 5.54 -24.83
N LEU A 594 7.39 4.54 -25.16
CA LEU A 594 6.34 4.05 -24.26
C LEU A 594 6.93 3.53 -22.95
N SER A 595 8.04 2.78 -23.03
CA SER A 595 8.75 2.28 -21.85
C SER A 595 9.18 3.42 -20.91
N ARG A 596 9.75 4.49 -21.47
CA ARG A 596 10.16 5.69 -20.70
C ARG A 596 8.97 6.48 -20.16
N LYS A 597 7.97 6.74 -21.01
CA LYS A 597 6.78 7.56 -20.70
C LYS A 597 5.95 6.98 -19.57
N PHE A 598 5.73 5.66 -19.59
CA PHE A 598 4.90 4.96 -18.59
C PHE A 598 5.74 4.28 -17.50
N ASN A 599 7.07 4.47 -17.50
CA ASN A 599 8.00 3.87 -16.54
C ASN A 599 7.83 2.33 -16.44
N ALA A 600 7.54 1.69 -17.57
CA ALA A 600 7.37 0.25 -17.72
C ALA A 600 8.56 -0.32 -18.48
N SER A 601 9.34 -1.22 -17.89
CA SER A 601 10.59 -1.69 -18.53
C SER A 601 10.29 -2.56 -19.75
N PHE A 602 10.99 -2.31 -20.85
CA PHE A 602 11.04 -3.19 -22.03
C PHE A 602 12.42 -3.85 -22.08
N LEU A 603 12.49 -5.15 -21.81
CA LEU A 603 13.76 -5.91 -21.73
C LEU A 603 13.72 -7.10 -22.69
N TYR A 604 14.87 -7.39 -23.31
CA TYR A 604 15.00 -8.40 -24.34
C TYR A 604 16.43 -8.92 -24.46
N GLU A 605 17.10 -9.13 -23.31
CA GLU A 605 18.50 -9.57 -23.25
C GLU A 605 18.76 -10.75 -24.19
N THR A 606 17.82 -11.68 -24.20
CA THR A 606 17.93 -12.96 -24.90
C THR A 606 17.81 -12.87 -26.42
N ASN A 607 17.46 -11.69 -26.95
CA ASN A 607 17.43 -11.46 -28.38
C ASN A 607 18.82 -11.61 -29.00
N VAL A 608 19.88 -11.28 -28.24
CA VAL A 608 21.28 -11.44 -28.67
C VAL A 608 22.04 -12.25 -27.62
N GLY A 609 22.54 -13.43 -27.99
CA GLY A 609 23.37 -14.25 -27.10
C GLY A 609 22.64 -15.17 -26.12
N ALA A 610 21.34 -15.41 -26.32
CA ALA A 610 20.52 -16.32 -25.51
C ALA A 610 20.47 -15.95 -24.01
N GLY A 611 21.43 -16.40 -23.19
CA GLY A 611 21.52 -16.08 -21.77
C GLY A 611 22.70 -15.19 -21.40
N LEU A 612 23.55 -14.83 -22.37
CA LEU A 612 24.70 -13.96 -22.16
C LEU A 612 24.24 -12.51 -21.95
N PRO A 613 24.86 -11.76 -21.02
CA PRO A 613 24.46 -10.38 -20.72
C PRO A 613 25.03 -9.38 -21.73
N ILE A 614 24.78 -9.59 -23.03
CA ILE A 614 25.38 -8.79 -24.12
C ILE A 614 24.74 -7.40 -24.18
N ILE A 615 23.40 -7.33 -24.18
CA ILE A 615 22.66 -6.07 -24.33
C ILE A 615 22.80 -5.23 -23.06
N ASP A 616 22.73 -5.84 -21.87
CA ASP A 616 22.94 -5.11 -20.62
C ASP A 616 24.39 -4.62 -20.47
N THR A 617 25.38 -5.39 -20.92
CA THR A 617 26.77 -4.91 -20.96
C THR A 617 26.90 -3.68 -21.86
N LEU A 618 26.34 -3.74 -23.07
CA LEU A 618 26.32 -2.62 -24.02
C LEU A 618 25.62 -1.39 -23.44
N ASN A 619 24.44 -1.56 -22.85
CA ASN A 619 23.68 -0.48 -22.24
C ASN A 619 24.39 0.14 -21.04
N ASN A 620 25.09 -0.65 -20.22
CA ASN A 620 25.88 -0.12 -19.11
C ASN A 620 27.09 0.70 -19.59
N LEU A 621 27.75 0.29 -20.69
CA LEU A 621 28.83 1.07 -21.30
C LEU A 621 28.30 2.45 -21.73
N ILE A 622 27.21 2.48 -22.50
CA ILE A 622 26.60 3.71 -23.03
C ILE A 622 26.06 4.60 -21.91
N ALA A 623 25.30 4.03 -20.96
CA ALA A 623 24.73 4.76 -19.83
C ALA A 623 25.81 5.38 -18.93
N SER A 624 27.01 4.78 -18.88
CA SER A 624 28.16 5.33 -18.16
C SER A 624 28.97 6.37 -18.97
N GLY A 625 28.51 6.75 -20.17
CA GLY A 625 29.14 7.74 -21.05
C GLY A 625 30.27 7.23 -21.93
N ASP A 626 30.36 5.92 -22.19
CA ASP A 626 31.32 5.35 -23.14
C ASP A 626 30.74 5.34 -24.58
N ASN A 627 31.58 5.47 -25.60
CA ASN A 627 31.15 5.45 -27.01
C ASN A 627 31.59 4.16 -27.70
N ILE A 628 30.70 3.55 -28.48
CA ILE A 628 30.99 2.32 -29.21
C ILE A 628 31.56 2.65 -30.60
N HIS A 629 32.81 2.23 -30.85
CA HIS A 629 33.48 2.42 -32.15
C HIS A 629 33.26 1.24 -33.08
N LYS A 630 33.34 0.03 -32.51
CA LYS A 630 33.24 -1.21 -33.26
C LYS A 630 32.65 -2.33 -32.41
N ILE A 631 31.76 -3.10 -33.01
CA ILE A 631 31.25 -4.36 -32.47
C ILE A 631 31.64 -5.46 -33.45
N GLN A 632 32.24 -6.54 -32.96
CA GLN A 632 32.42 -7.77 -33.73
C GLN A 632 31.78 -8.92 -32.97
N ALA A 633 31.07 -9.80 -33.67
CA ALA A 633 30.33 -10.85 -33.02
C ALA A 633 30.22 -12.12 -33.87
N VAL A 634 30.29 -13.29 -33.21
CA VAL A 634 29.86 -14.58 -33.76
C VAL A 634 28.64 -15.00 -32.93
N LEU A 635 27.47 -15.06 -33.57
CA LEU A 635 26.17 -15.10 -32.89
C LEU A 635 25.23 -16.22 -33.36
N SER A 636 25.70 -17.12 -34.24
CA SER A 636 24.90 -18.25 -34.74
C SER A 636 25.55 -19.56 -34.33
N GLY A 637 24.82 -20.35 -33.53
CA GLY A 637 25.27 -21.69 -33.12
C GLY A 637 25.38 -22.64 -34.31
N SER A 638 24.45 -22.58 -35.26
CA SER A 638 24.40 -23.44 -36.45
C SER A 638 25.57 -23.16 -37.39
N LEU A 639 25.80 -21.89 -37.73
CA LEU A 639 26.93 -21.49 -38.58
C LEU A 639 28.28 -21.75 -37.89
N ASN A 640 28.37 -21.51 -36.57
CA ASN A 640 29.59 -21.81 -35.82
C ASN A 640 29.87 -23.31 -35.78
N PHE A 641 28.86 -24.16 -35.61
CA PHE A 641 29.00 -25.62 -35.70
C PHE A 641 29.48 -26.05 -37.09
N VAL A 642 28.83 -25.58 -38.15
CA VAL A 642 29.18 -25.93 -39.53
C VAL A 642 30.65 -25.58 -39.84
N PHE A 643 31.07 -24.34 -39.59
CA PHE A 643 32.43 -23.92 -39.94
C PHE A 643 33.51 -24.39 -38.95
N ASN A 644 33.14 -24.84 -37.75
CA ASN A 644 34.07 -25.53 -36.84
C ASN A 644 34.39 -26.96 -37.28
N ASN A 645 33.42 -27.64 -37.89
CA ASN A 645 33.56 -29.04 -38.30
C ASN A 645 33.87 -29.20 -39.79
N TYR A 646 33.78 -28.12 -40.58
CA TYR A 646 34.17 -28.15 -41.99
C TYR A 646 35.70 -28.15 -42.14
N ALA A 647 36.25 -29.32 -42.42
CA ALA A 647 37.68 -29.59 -42.52
C ALA A 647 38.04 -30.42 -43.76
N GLU A 648 39.33 -30.54 -44.06
CA GLU A 648 39.82 -31.30 -45.21
C GLU A 648 39.37 -32.77 -45.14
N GLY A 649 38.79 -33.27 -46.24
CA GLY A 649 38.24 -34.63 -46.33
C GLY A 649 36.74 -34.76 -46.05
N VAL A 650 36.04 -33.70 -45.65
CA VAL A 650 34.57 -33.68 -45.49
C VAL A 650 33.93 -32.71 -46.49
N THR A 651 32.79 -33.09 -47.08
CA THR A 651 32.07 -32.20 -48.01
C THR A 651 31.22 -31.19 -47.25
N PHE A 652 30.94 -30.03 -47.86
CA PHE A 652 30.11 -29.01 -47.21
C PHE A 652 28.67 -29.51 -47.04
N HIS A 653 28.16 -30.26 -48.02
CA HIS A 653 26.88 -30.96 -47.94
C HIS A 653 26.77 -31.84 -46.68
N ASP A 654 27.77 -32.68 -46.40
CA ASP A 654 27.71 -33.66 -45.32
C ASP A 654 27.71 -32.98 -43.94
N ILE A 655 28.49 -31.90 -43.77
CA ILE A 655 28.50 -31.12 -42.52
C ILE A 655 27.15 -30.41 -42.30
N VAL A 656 26.57 -29.79 -43.33
CA VAL A 656 25.25 -29.15 -43.21
C VAL A 656 24.17 -30.18 -42.89
N LYS A 657 24.24 -31.35 -43.53
CA LYS A 657 23.31 -32.46 -43.26
C LYS A 657 23.47 -32.99 -41.83
N GLN A 658 24.70 -33.15 -41.35
CA GLN A 658 24.98 -33.51 -39.97
C GLN A 658 24.41 -32.47 -39.00
N ALA A 659 24.60 -31.19 -39.27
CA ALA A 659 24.05 -30.11 -38.45
C ALA A 659 22.50 -30.15 -38.40
N GLN A 660 21.85 -30.52 -39.50
CA GLN A 660 20.40 -30.73 -39.55
C GLN A 660 19.95 -31.96 -38.75
N GLU A 661 20.63 -33.10 -38.93
CA GLU A 661 20.30 -34.36 -38.24
C GLU A 661 20.54 -34.27 -36.71
N GLU A 662 21.58 -33.55 -36.28
CA GLU A 662 21.87 -33.28 -34.87
C GLU A 662 21.02 -32.13 -34.28
N GLY A 663 20.19 -31.48 -35.09
CA GLY A 663 19.24 -30.45 -34.65
C GLY A 663 19.87 -29.08 -34.35
N TYR A 664 21.05 -28.79 -34.91
CA TYR A 664 21.66 -27.45 -34.82
C TYR A 664 21.04 -26.44 -35.79
N THR A 665 20.45 -26.89 -36.89
CA THR A 665 19.73 -26.01 -37.83
C THR A 665 18.22 -26.18 -37.68
N GLU A 666 17.47 -25.21 -38.21
CA GLU A 666 16.05 -25.33 -38.49
C GLU A 666 15.77 -26.47 -39.50
N PRO A 667 14.52 -26.96 -39.61
CA PRO A 667 14.16 -28.00 -40.57
C PRO A 667 14.54 -27.66 -42.02
N ASP A 668 14.56 -26.37 -42.37
CA ASP A 668 15.19 -25.85 -43.57
C ASP A 668 16.51 -25.14 -43.20
N PRO A 669 17.67 -25.78 -43.42
CA PRO A 669 18.99 -25.23 -43.03
C PRO A 669 19.32 -23.90 -43.71
N LYS A 670 18.66 -23.58 -44.84
CA LYS A 670 18.84 -22.32 -45.56
C LYS A 670 18.52 -21.11 -44.70
N ILE A 671 17.55 -21.22 -43.79
CA ILE A 671 17.14 -20.13 -42.91
C ILE A 671 18.32 -19.67 -42.04
N ASP A 672 19.05 -20.62 -41.44
CA ASP A 672 20.22 -20.32 -40.63
C ASP A 672 21.43 -19.90 -41.46
N LEU A 673 21.68 -20.60 -42.58
CA LEU A 673 22.84 -20.38 -43.43
C LEU A 673 22.76 -19.06 -44.23
N SER A 674 21.56 -18.51 -44.43
CA SER A 674 21.34 -17.20 -45.05
C SER A 674 21.95 -16.02 -44.29
N GLY A 675 22.27 -16.21 -43.00
CA GLY A 675 22.79 -15.16 -42.13
C GLY A 675 21.77 -14.09 -41.71
N VAL A 676 20.49 -14.24 -42.06
CA VAL A 676 19.45 -13.24 -41.73
C VAL A 676 19.26 -13.08 -40.23
N ASP A 677 19.30 -14.16 -39.44
CA ASP A 677 19.23 -14.09 -37.97
C ASP A 677 20.44 -13.35 -37.38
N VAL A 678 21.63 -13.58 -37.92
CA VAL A 678 22.86 -12.86 -37.53
C VAL A 678 22.74 -11.38 -37.86
N ALA A 679 22.18 -11.03 -39.03
CA ALA A 679 21.88 -9.65 -39.42
C ALA A 679 20.89 -8.98 -38.45
N ARG A 680 19.82 -9.67 -38.03
CA ARG A 680 18.89 -9.15 -37.02
C ARG A 680 19.58 -8.90 -35.68
N LYS A 681 20.49 -9.78 -35.25
CA LYS A 681 21.18 -9.59 -33.97
C LYS A 681 22.13 -8.40 -33.98
N ILE A 682 22.89 -8.19 -35.06
CA ILE A 682 23.75 -7.00 -35.17
C ILE A 682 22.94 -5.72 -35.36
N LEU A 683 21.76 -5.77 -36.01
CA LEU A 683 20.82 -4.65 -36.06
C LEU A 683 20.41 -4.22 -34.66
N ILE A 684 20.02 -5.18 -33.81
CA ILE A 684 19.63 -4.89 -32.42
C ILE A 684 20.80 -4.23 -31.68
N LEU A 685 22.02 -4.77 -31.76
CA LEU A 685 23.19 -4.16 -31.11
C LEU A 685 23.52 -2.76 -31.65
N ALA A 686 23.39 -2.55 -32.96
CA ALA A 686 23.60 -1.23 -33.56
C ALA A 686 22.55 -0.22 -33.06
N ARG A 687 21.28 -0.62 -32.96
CA ARG A 687 20.21 0.22 -32.40
C ARG A 687 20.42 0.53 -30.93
N GLU A 688 20.81 -0.45 -30.12
CA GLU A 688 21.19 -0.24 -28.71
C GLU A 688 22.36 0.75 -28.58
N SER A 689 23.28 0.79 -29.55
CA SER A 689 24.38 1.77 -29.61
C SER A 689 23.94 3.21 -29.96
N GLY A 690 22.63 3.46 -30.07
CA GLY A 690 22.04 4.77 -30.32
C GLY A 690 21.93 5.14 -31.80
N LYS A 691 21.91 4.14 -32.70
CA LYS A 691 21.94 4.35 -34.15
C LYS A 691 20.60 4.04 -34.80
N VAL A 692 20.23 4.89 -35.76
CA VAL A 692 19.08 4.68 -36.64
C VAL A 692 19.52 3.78 -37.79
N MET A 693 18.99 2.56 -37.85
CA MET A 693 19.38 1.57 -38.85
C MET A 693 18.22 0.63 -39.15
N GLU A 694 18.09 0.25 -40.42
CA GLU A 694 17.15 -0.77 -40.91
C GLU A 694 17.89 -2.04 -41.36
N LEU A 695 17.18 -3.16 -41.44
CA LEU A 695 17.74 -4.46 -41.80
C LEU A 695 18.35 -4.45 -43.21
N GLU A 696 17.79 -3.66 -44.12
CA GLU A 696 18.25 -3.46 -45.50
C GLU A 696 19.57 -2.69 -45.57
N ASN A 697 19.93 -1.94 -44.52
CA ASN A 697 21.20 -1.23 -44.45
C ASN A 697 22.38 -2.15 -44.09
N ILE A 698 22.10 -3.40 -43.72
CA ILE A 698 23.12 -4.38 -43.35
C ILE A 698 23.64 -5.06 -44.61
N GLU A 699 24.92 -4.85 -44.90
CA GLU A 699 25.60 -5.52 -46.01
C GLU A 699 25.74 -7.02 -45.72
N LYS A 700 25.18 -7.87 -46.57
CA LYS A 700 25.22 -9.33 -46.44
C LYS A 700 26.16 -9.90 -47.48
N GLU A 701 27.36 -10.28 -47.05
CA GLU A 701 28.33 -11.00 -47.88
C GLU A 701 27.93 -12.49 -47.85
N ALA A 702 27.04 -12.89 -48.78
CA ALA A 702 26.56 -14.26 -48.89
C ALA A 702 27.70 -15.17 -49.37
N PHE A 703 28.01 -16.22 -48.60
CA PHE A 703 28.96 -17.26 -49.00
C PHE A 703 28.28 -18.39 -49.79
N LEU A 704 26.96 -18.53 -49.66
CA LEU A 704 26.17 -19.48 -50.43
C LEU A 704 25.97 -18.95 -51.87
N PRO A 705 26.16 -19.78 -52.91
CA PRO A 705 25.78 -19.42 -54.27
C PRO A 705 24.31 -19.01 -54.38
N GLN A 706 24.02 -18.08 -55.30
CA GLN A 706 22.66 -17.56 -55.51
C GLN A 706 21.68 -18.70 -55.87
N GLU A 707 22.13 -19.65 -56.67
CA GLU A 707 21.35 -20.84 -57.06
C GLU A 707 20.93 -21.68 -55.85
N SER A 708 21.78 -21.78 -54.81
CA SER A 708 21.45 -22.48 -53.57
C SER A 708 20.41 -21.70 -52.74
N LEU A 709 20.49 -20.37 -52.70
CA LEU A 709 19.52 -19.52 -51.99
C LEU A 709 18.12 -19.55 -52.63
N ASP A 710 18.06 -19.61 -53.96
CA ASP A 710 16.82 -19.54 -54.75
C ASP A 710 16.08 -20.89 -54.87
N THR A 711 16.59 -21.95 -54.24
CA THR A 711 15.97 -23.28 -54.22
C THR A 711 14.58 -23.28 -53.55
N ALA A 712 13.65 -24.07 -54.10
CA ALA A 712 12.25 -24.07 -53.63
C ALA A 712 11.98 -25.01 -52.45
N ASN A 713 12.84 -26.00 -52.20
CA ASN A 713 12.69 -26.96 -51.11
C ASN A 713 14.05 -27.48 -50.61
N VAL A 714 14.04 -28.14 -49.45
CA VAL A 714 15.23 -28.65 -48.75
C VAL A 714 16.03 -29.66 -49.58
N LYS A 715 15.35 -30.49 -50.38
CA LYS A 715 16.04 -31.48 -51.20
C LYS A 715 16.86 -30.80 -52.29
N ASP A 716 16.24 -29.87 -53.01
CA ASP A 716 16.91 -29.08 -54.06
C ASP A 716 18.06 -28.25 -53.48
N PHE A 717 17.92 -27.75 -52.25
CA PHE A 717 19.00 -27.08 -51.51
C PHE A 717 20.21 -27.99 -51.32
N PHE A 718 20.02 -29.20 -50.78
CA PHE A 718 21.12 -30.15 -50.59
C PHE A 718 21.75 -30.62 -51.91
N ASP A 719 20.96 -30.80 -52.96
CA ASP A 719 21.50 -31.17 -54.27
C ASP A 719 22.34 -30.02 -54.86
N SER A 720 21.91 -28.76 -54.70
CA SER A 720 22.70 -27.57 -55.07
C SER A 720 24.02 -27.46 -54.30
N LEU A 721 24.05 -27.85 -53.01
CA LEU A 721 25.31 -27.88 -52.23
C LEU A 721 26.32 -28.87 -52.81
N LYS A 722 25.86 -30.01 -53.34
CA LYS A 722 26.75 -30.99 -54.01
C LYS A 722 27.27 -30.48 -55.33
N GLU A 723 26.41 -29.84 -56.13
CA GLU A 723 26.78 -29.25 -57.42
C GLU A 723 27.80 -28.12 -57.27
N ASN A 724 27.74 -27.37 -56.16
CA ASN A 724 28.64 -26.28 -55.83
C ASN A 724 29.79 -26.65 -54.88
N GLU A 725 30.13 -27.93 -54.75
CA GLU A 725 31.17 -28.39 -53.82
C GLU A 725 32.55 -27.77 -54.12
N ASP A 726 32.87 -27.51 -55.39
CA ASP A 726 34.14 -26.87 -55.79
C ASP A 726 34.25 -25.43 -55.26
N HIS A 727 33.13 -24.71 -55.16
CA HIS A 727 33.08 -23.37 -54.56
C HIS A 727 33.40 -23.41 -53.06
N PHE A 728 32.79 -24.32 -52.31
CA PHE A 728 33.05 -24.44 -50.87
C PHE A 728 34.47 -24.93 -50.57
N LYS A 729 35.00 -25.86 -51.37
CA LYS A 729 36.40 -26.29 -51.28
C LYS A 729 37.38 -25.15 -51.55
N ALA A 730 37.09 -24.26 -52.50
CA ALA A 730 37.92 -23.09 -52.76
C ALA A 730 38.01 -22.19 -51.52
N ILE A 731 36.88 -21.95 -50.84
CA ILE A 731 36.82 -21.18 -49.59
C ILE A 731 37.65 -21.86 -48.49
N LEU A 732 37.52 -23.18 -48.31
CA LEU A 732 38.28 -23.93 -47.30
C LEU A 732 39.78 -23.94 -47.60
N ASN A 733 40.17 -24.15 -48.86
CA ASN A 733 41.57 -24.15 -49.28
C ASN A 733 42.21 -22.77 -49.10
N GLU A 734 41.47 -21.70 -49.41
CA GLU A 734 41.94 -20.34 -49.16
C GLU A 734 42.19 -20.09 -47.66
N ALA A 735 41.26 -20.53 -46.79
CA ALA A 735 41.43 -20.43 -45.34
C ALA A 735 42.67 -21.18 -44.84
N ASN A 736 42.84 -22.43 -45.27
CA ASN A 736 43.99 -23.27 -44.90
C ASN A 736 45.32 -22.69 -45.41
N SER A 737 45.34 -22.12 -46.61
CA SER A 737 46.56 -21.50 -47.18
C SER A 737 47.05 -20.28 -46.39
N LYS A 738 46.15 -19.63 -45.64
CA LYS A 738 46.43 -18.44 -44.83
C LYS A 738 46.58 -18.74 -43.33
N ASP A 739 46.55 -20.02 -42.93
CA ASP A 739 46.50 -20.45 -41.53
C ASP A 739 45.35 -19.79 -40.74
N CYS A 740 44.20 -19.65 -41.42
CA CYS A 740 43.00 -19.02 -40.88
C CYS A 740 41.89 -20.04 -40.66
N ARG A 741 40.97 -19.72 -39.73
CA ARG A 741 39.71 -20.45 -39.55
C ARG A 741 38.54 -19.66 -40.12
N LEU A 742 37.56 -20.38 -40.67
CA LEU A 742 36.34 -19.79 -41.19
C LEU A 742 35.37 -19.47 -40.06
N LYS A 743 34.91 -18.21 -39.97
CA LYS A 743 33.86 -17.80 -39.03
C LYS A 743 32.86 -16.88 -39.70
N TYR A 744 31.58 -17.11 -39.45
CA TYR A 744 30.54 -16.18 -39.87
C TYR A 744 30.42 -15.04 -38.86
N VAL A 745 30.88 -13.85 -39.24
CA VAL A 745 31.06 -12.69 -38.36
C VAL A 745 30.04 -11.62 -38.69
N ALA A 746 29.40 -11.10 -37.65
CA ALA A 746 28.72 -9.82 -37.66
C ALA A 746 29.67 -8.71 -37.23
N GLN A 747 29.70 -7.61 -37.96
CA GLN A 747 30.54 -6.46 -37.65
C GLN A 747 29.73 -5.17 -37.80
N TYR A 748 29.83 -4.30 -36.80
CA TYR A 748 29.37 -2.92 -36.86
C TYR A 748 30.58 -2.00 -36.63
N GLU A 749 30.87 -1.12 -37.58
CA GLU A 749 32.02 -0.20 -37.52
C GLU A 749 31.76 1.00 -38.44
N ASN A 750 32.14 2.21 -38.02
CA ASN A 750 31.97 3.44 -38.81
C ASN A 750 30.54 3.62 -39.35
N GLU A 751 29.54 3.39 -38.50
CA GLU A 751 28.10 3.49 -38.82
C GLU A 751 27.57 2.51 -39.87
N LYS A 752 28.38 1.52 -40.27
CA LYS A 752 27.97 0.46 -41.20
C LYS A 752 27.96 -0.88 -40.48
N ALA A 753 26.92 -1.67 -40.74
CA ALA A 753 26.82 -3.04 -40.28
C ALA A 753 26.98 -4.00 -41.46
N LYS A 754 27.72 -5.08 -41.27
CA LYS A 754 27.85 -6.16 -42.24
C LYS A 754 27.90 -7.52 -41.59
N VAL A 755 27.46 -8.54 -42.32
CA VAL A 755 27.53 -9.95 -41.92
C VAL A 755 28.10 -10.77 -43.06
N GLY A 756 28.99 -11.71 -42.74
CA GLY A 756 29.65 -12.49 -43.78
C GLY A 756 30.63 -13.54 -43.23
N LEU A 757 31.07 -14.42 -44.12
CA LEU A 757 32.11 -15.39 -43.80
C LEU A 757 33.48 -14.71 -43.85
N GLN A 758 34.25 -14.82 -42.77
CA GLN A 758 35.56 -14.19 -42.64
C GLN A 758 36.66 -15.22 -42.36
N TYR A 759 37.86 -14.94 -42.88
CA TYR A 759 39.09 -15.66 -42.59
C TYR A 759 39.71 -15.10 -41.30
N ILE A 760 39.59 -15.85 -40.21
CA ILE A 760 40.05 -15.42 -38.88
C ILE A 760 41.48 -15.94 -38.63
N PRO A 761 42.46 -15.06 -38.35
CA PRO A 761 43.84 -15.46 -38.07
C PRO A 761 44.01 -16.02 -36.64
N ALA A 762 45.09 -16.75 -36.41
CA ALA A 762 45.37 -17.46 -35.14
C ALA A 762 45.42 -16.57 -33.89
N ASP A 763 45.77 -15.29 -34.03
CA ASP A 763 45.88 -14.31 -32.95
C ASP A 763 44.54 -13.62 -32.61
N HIS A 764 43.50 -13.80 -33.44
CA HIS A 764 42.21 -13.18 -33.23
C HIS A 764 41.36 -13.97 -32.21
N PRO A 765 40.61 -13.31 -31.29
CA PRO A 765 39.77 -13.99 -30.28
C PRO A 765 38.74 -14.98 -30.82
N PHE A 766 38.35 -14.86 -32.09
CA PHE A 766 37.42 -15.79 -32.76
C PHE A 766 38.06 -17.11 -33.21
N TYR A 767 39.38 -17.21 -33.28
CA TYR A 767 40.07 -18.38 -33.82
C TYR A 767 39.80 -19.64 -33.00
N ASN A 768 39.90 -19.51 -31.67
CA ASN A 768 39.69 -20.58 -30.70
C ASN A 768 38.23 -20.69 -30.22
N LEU A 769 37.27 -20.21 -31.02
CA LEU A 769 35.86 -20.37 -30.74
C LEU A 769 35.42 -21.78 -31.16
N GLU A 770 35.14 -22.65 -30.19
CA GLU A 770 34.73 -24.04 -30.44
C GLU A 770 33.23 -24.25 -30.21
N GLY A 771 32.68 -25.34 -30.73
CA GLY A 771 31.28 -25.72 -30.56
C GLY A 771 30.29 -24.68 -31.11
N SER A 772 29.26 -24.37 -30.32
CA SER A 772 28.18 -23.43 -30.62
C SER A 772 28.23 -22.17 -29.74
N ASP A 773 29.40 -21.84 -29.20
CA ASP A 773 29.60 -20.65 -28.37
C ASP A 773 29.33 -19.37 -29.17
N ASN A 774 28.71 -18.39 -28.51
CA ASN A 774 28.61 -17.02 -28.98
C ASN A 774 29.71 -16.18 -28.35
N ILE A 775 30.21 -15.19 -29.09
CA ILE A 775 31.21 -14.24 -28.63
C ILE A 775 30.95 -12.86 -29.21
N VAL A 776 31.06 -11.83 -28.38
CA VAL A 776 30.95 -10.41 -28.79
C VAL A 776 32.12 -9.62 -28.24
N LEU A 777 32.71 -8.80 -29.09
CA LEU A 777 33.81 -7.89 -28.81
C LEU A 777 33.27 -6.46 -28.93
N PHE A 778 33.36 -5.69 -27.86
CA PHE A 778 33.07 -4.26 -27.86
C PHE A 778 34.37 -3.46 -27.83
N TYR A 779 34.60 -2.65 -28.87
CA TYR A 779 35.67 -1.67 -28.92
C TYR A 779 35.07 -0.30 -28.65
N THR A 780 35.59 0.38 -27.62
CA THR A 780 35.06 1.65 -27.12
C THR A 780 36.18 2.64 -26.82
N ASP A 781 35.85 3.86 -26.39
CA ASP A 781 36.86 4.82 -25.92
C ASP A 781 37.72 4.24 -24.78
N ARG A 782 37.11 3.42 -23.92
CA ARG A 782 37.78 2.75 -22.80
C ARG A 782 38.50 1.47 -23.21
N TYR A 783 38.01 0.80 -24.26
CA TYR A 783 38.54 -0.46 -24.78
C TYR A 783 39.01 -0.33 -26.25
N PRO A 784 39.95 0.57 -26.58
CA PRO A 784 40.27 0.88 -27.98
C PRO A 784 41.18 -0.17 -28.65
N LYS A 785 42.04 -0.85 -27.87
CA LYS A 785 42.99 -1.88 -28.37
C LYS A 785 42.63 -3.30 -27.94
N GLN A 786 42.26 -3.46 -26.68
CA GLN A 786 41.78 -4.73 -26.13
C GLN A 786 40.28 -4.59 -25.89
N PRO A 787 39.44 -5.26 -26.71
CA PRO A 787 37.99 -5.12 -26.59
C PRO A 787 37.48 -5.75 -25.30
N LEU A 788 36.32 -5.29 -24.84
CA LEU A 788 35.56 -6.01 -23.83
C LEU A 788 34.92 -7.24 -24.50
N ILE A 789 35.19 -8.43 -23.96
CA ILE A 789 34.76 -9.70 -24.55
C ILE A 789 33.68 -10.35 -23.69
N VAL A 790 32.53 -10.66 -24.29
CA VAL A 790 31.49 -11.52 -23.70
C VAL A 790 31.43 -12.81 -24.49
N LYS A 791 31.75 -13.96 -23.86
CA LYS A 791 31.77 -15.29 -24.49
C LYS A 791 31.03 -16.31 -23.62
N GLY A 792 30.29 -17.22 -24.26
CA GLY A 792 29.78 -18.45 -23.64
C GLY A 792 28.79 -19.19 -24.54
N ALA A 793 28.16 -20.23 -24.01
CA ALA A 793 27.24 -21.08 -24.78
C ALA A 793 26.09 -20.25 -25.39
N GLY A 794 25.96 -20.33 -26.72
CA GLY A 794 25.13 -19.44 -27.51
C GLY A 794 23.73 -19.94 -27.84
N ALA A 795 23.39 -21.17 -27.44
CA ALA A 795 22.16 -21.85 -27.81
C ALA A 795 21.62 -22.73 -26.67
N GLY A 796 20.30 -22.99 -26.69
CA GLY A 796 19.63 -23.89 -25.76
C GLY A 796 18.46 -23.25 -25.02
N ALA A 797 17.34 -23.98 -24.91
CA ALA A 797 16.11 -23.49 -24.29
C ALA A 797 16.29 -23.12 -22.81
N ASP A 798 17.09 -23.88 -22.06
CA ASP A 798 17.38 -23.61 -20.64
C ASP A 798 18.17 -22.30 -20.44
N VAL A 799 19.13 -22.02 -21.33
CA VAL A 799 19.97 -20.81 -21.27
C VAL A 799 19.16 -19.56 -21.64
N THR A 800 18.33 -19.65 -22.69
CA THR A 800 17.40 -18.57 -23.06
C THR A 800 16.37 -18.31 -21.95
N ALA A 801 15.79 -19.37 -21.37
CA ALA A 801 14.87 -19.22 -20.23
C ALA A 801 15.54 -18.53 -19.03
N SER A 802 16.81 -18.83 -18.77
CA SER A 802 17.59 -18.18 -17.71
C SER A 802 17.80 -16.69 -17.98
N GLY A 803 18.01 -16.28 -19.23
CA GLY A 803 18.12 -14.87 -19.58
C GLY A 803 16.81 -14.10 -19.37
N ILE A 804 15.68 -14.69 -19.78
CA ILE A 804 14.34 -14.12 -19.55
C ILE A 804 14.06 -14.02 -18.05
N PHE A 805 14.43 -15.05 -17.29
CA PHE A 805 14.30 -15.05 -15.84
C PHE A 805 15.16 -13.96 -15.18
N ALA A 806 16.38 -13.72 -15.67
CA ALA A 806 17.22 -12.63 -15.20
C ALA A 806 16.59 -11.25 -15.44
N ASP A 807 15.98 -11.02 -16.60
CA ASP A 807 15.25 -9.78 -16.92
C ASP A 807 14.04 -9.56 -15.98
N ILE A 808 13.28 -10.61 -15.67
CA ILE A 808 12.19 -10.56 -14.69
C ILE A 808 12.72 -10.15 -13.31
N ILE A 809 13.86 -10.71 -12.88
CA ILE A 809 14.50 -10.34 -11.60
C ILE A 809 15.01 -8.90 -11.63
N ARG A 810 15.56 -8.43 -12.75
CA ARG A 810 16.05 -7.05 -12.95
C ARG A 810 14.91 -6.05 -12.73
N ILE A 811 13.73 -6.32 -13.29
CA ILE A 811 12.50 -5.53 -13.03
C ILE A 811 12.09 -5.60 -11.55
N GLY A 812 12.23 -6.78 -10.93
CA GLY A 812 11.99 -6.98 -9.51
C GLY A 812 12.86 -6.12 -8.58
N LYS A 813 14.12 -5.84 -8.97
CA LYS A 813 15.08 -5.12 -8.13
C LYS A 813 15.01 -3.59 -8.21
N LYS A 814 14.45 -3.03 -9.30
CA LYS A 814 14.11 -1.59 -9.38
C LYS A 814 13.07 -1.20 -8.31
#